data_AF-A0AAV1I9K6-F1
#
_entry.id   AF-A0AAV1I9K6-F1
#
_cell.length_a   1.000
_cell.length_b   1.000
_cell.length_c   1.000
_cell.angle_alpha   90.00
_cell.angle_beta   90.00
_cell.angle_gamma   90.00
#
_symmetry.space_group_name_H-M   'P 1'
#
loop_
_entity.id
_entity.type
_entity.pdbx_description
1 polymer ?
#
loop_
_entity_poly.entity_id
_entity_poly.type
_entity_poly.pdbx_seq_one_letter_code
_entity_poly.pdbx_strand_id
1 'polypeptide(L)'
;MLKMQMKHVRSTEQVNQQKRLLEWTQRQYAHWLAACKEQEEDIAQSMAMRHRDDAYVKDLTQALLRATRESAVAKQSLTVHTAETETARLQVEAAAEALKRLHQDGQAVTAKWEDSMAASQRREVLTSEARQRYLELHAQLKGSQDNLRSAAYNLSSLQQQQRTALSEVERSEVGLANAKAQGKGAERQLEATLDELERLKNTLAAATNDLAASEASNHHARQELDALKTRILKLQQEAQRGRDAHVAKGSAVLGTEEAIRAAHADIAAQKRILSAMEQRLGDSHVAKARNQNRLYEACNQMRLQESAVAGTQSAGANLKQQIKALLEQELKQSNASYQLEFSIIMVRRQLARAAGILPEDETALLHSQIAELSSRLEQLISEGTHMARSLREGSLQLGTETRTISELLAHITVADNIIARLNMETKSIRCALETATQEVSSKLVENDLVAVEVLELRRALSARAGEAHLLRQQRIMLQEALEKHKLEHLVHVDVLRTETMLIRKERDIAAKAISQRLHQSGKLQSKADTLGSKQCGAENGGYVPTQAHFIIRAAQQKQELLYEAQAVRAAIAQAESELGGLHQASEQMRKSNAEVACSFRCPKVDELEQQQQGMRERLKASVHTLQQRNRHCQALQASNEADCARLANLQAEEKSLQCQCSETAARRAAIKVRLTEQQQKRARALKRQQALRQAVLQRAGSSEAQQQLTDMEVELRNIHNANKTILHDVALQAGECPEAQIAGVLADAGIALPRASRPSSLRSSENRNANARGVTSSTSSTTPP
;
A
#
# COMPACT_ATOMS: atom_id res chain seq x y z
N MET A 1 94.87 154.22 -34.89
CA MET A 1 94.53 153.44 -33.68
C MET A 1 93.04 153.07 -33.57
N LEU A 2 92.07 153.98 -33.78
CA LEU A 2 90.62 153.69 -33.61
C LEU A 2 90.04 152.53 -34.48
N LYS A 3 90.52 152.29 -35.71
CA LYS A 3 90.00 151.21 -36.58
C LYS A 3 90.31 149.78 -36.10
N MET A 4 91.40 149.58 -35.34
CA MET A 4 91.77 148.25 -34.82
C MET A 4 90.92 147.86 -33.60
N GLN A 5 90.65 148.79 -32.70
CA GLN A 5 89.77 148.54 -31.54
C GLN A 5 88.33 148.22 -31.99
N MET A 6 87.81 148.93 -33.01
CA MET A 6 86.46 148.69 -33.50
C MET A 6 86.29 147.32 -34.19
N LYS A 7 87.31 146.82 -34.90
CA LYS A 7 87.32 145.44 -35.44
C LYS A 7 87.35 144.39 -34.33
N HIS A 8 88.12 144.65 -33.27
CA HIS A 8 88.22 143.71 -32.15
C HIS A 8 86.90 143.59 -31.40
N VAL A 9 86.20 144.71 -31.15
CA VAL A 9 84.88 144.72 -30.52
C VAL A 9 83.82 143.98 -31.36
N ARG A 10 83.78 144.22 -32.68
CA ARG A 10 82.86 143.47 -33.58
C ARG A 10 83.15 141.97 -33.60
N SER A 11 84.43 141.58 -33.64
CA SER A 11 84.81 140.17 -33.57
C SER A 11 84.38 139.55 -32.22
N THR A 12 84.56 140.25 -31.10
CA THR A 12 84.09 139.77 -29.80
C THR A 12 82.57 139.70 -29.69
N GLU A 13 81.83 140.64 -30.30
CA GLU A 13 80.37 140.59 -30.35
C GLU A 13 79.86 139.41 -31.20
N GLN A 14 80.49 139.14 -32.35
CA GLN A 14 80.17 137.97 -33.17
C GLN A 14 80.47 136.66 -32.42
N VAL A 15 81.62 136.57 -31.75
CA VAL A 15 81.96 135.43 -30.88
C VAL A 15 80.92 135.27 -29.76
N ASN A 16 80.46 136.35 -29.14
CA ASN A 16 79.45 136.30 -28.09
C ASN A 16 78.06 135.91 -28.63
N GLN A 17 77.69 136.33 -29.84
CA GLN A 17 76.46 135.88 -30.50
C GLN A 17 76.51 134.39 -30.85
N GLN A 18 77.64 133.90 -31.37
CA GLN A 18 77.84 132.48 -31.63
C GLN A 18 77.82 131.67 -30.34
N LYS A 19 78.40 132.17 -29.23
CA LYS A 19 78.29 131.52 -27.91
C LYS A 19 76.84 131.45 -27.42
N ARG A 20 76.06 132.52 -27.53
CA ARG A 20 74.63 132.49 -27.16
C ARG A 20 73.81 131.55 -28.02
N LEU A 21 74.10 131.51 -29.33
CA LEU A 21 73.46 130.55 -30.24
C LEU A 21 73.88 129.12 -29.90
N LEU A 22 75.15 128.88 -29.58
CA LEU A 22 75.65 127.58 -29.15
C LEU A 22 75.02 127.14 -27.82
N GLU A 23 74.91 128.04 -26.85
CA GLU A 23 74.23 127.78 -25.57
C GLU A 23 72.74 127.52 -25.79
N TRP A 24 72.08 128.25 -26.70
CA TRP A 24 70.68 128.03 -27.03
C TRP A 24 70.48 126.70 -27.76
N THR A 25 71.28 126.36 -28.77
CA THR A 25 71.21 125.07 -29.45
C THR A 25 71.56 123.92 -28.53
N GLN A 26 72.52 124.10 -27.61
CA GLN A 26 72.87 123.12 -26.59
C GLN A 26 71.71 122.90 -25.61
N ARG A 27 71.01 123.96 -25.18
CA ARG A 27 69.81 123.85 -24.34
C ARG A 27 68.65 123.19 -25.09
N GLN A 28 68.41 123.56 -26.36
CA GLN A 28 67.36 122.94 -27.17
C GLN A 28 67.66 121.45 -27.40
N TYR A 29 68.90 121.10 -27.72
CA TYR A 29 69.32 119.71 -27.87
C TYR A 29 69.19 118.93 -26.54
N ALA A 30 69.54 119.55 -25.40
CA ALA A 30 69.33 118.95 -24.09
C ALA A 30 67.84 118.73 -23.77
N HIS A 31 66.97 119.68 -24.12
CA HIS A 31 65.52 119.53 -23.99
C HIS A 31 64.97 118.43 -24.91
N TRP A 32 65.43 118.34 -26.16
CA TRP A 32 65.05 117.26 -27.07
C TRP A 32 65.52 115.89 -26.57
N LEU A 33 66.75 115.78 -26.08
CA LEU A 33 67.26 114.55 -25.47
C LEU A 33 66.46 114.15 -24.22
N ALA A 34 66.08 115.10 -23.38
CA ALA A 34 65.24 114.84 -22.22
C ALA A 34 63.84 114.36 -22.63
N ALA A 35 63.20 115.02 -23.59
CA ALA A 35 61.91 114.61 -24.12
C ALA A 35 61.95 113.24 -24.82
N CYS A 36 63.03 112.93 -25.56
CA CYS A 36 63.22 111.60 -26.13
C CYS A 36 63.37 110.53 -25.04
N LYS A 37 64.11 110.82 -23.96
CA LYS A 37 64.22 109.90 -22.81
C LYS A 37 62.90 109.68 -22.10
N GLU A 38 62.14 110.75 -21.84
CA GLU A 38 60.79 110.64 -21.25
C GLU A 38 59.87 109.81 -22.15
N GLN A 39 59.90 110.00 -23.47
CA GLN A 39 59.13 109.17 -24.41
C GLN A 39 59.59 107.70 -24.42
N GLU A 40 60.89 107.44 -24.38
CA GLU A 40 61.42 106.07 -24.28
C GLU A 40 61.00 105.40 -22.96
N GLU A 41 61.00 106.13 -21.85
CA GLU A 41 60.52 105.67 -20.54
C GLU A 41 59.02 105.38 -20.55
N ASP A 42 58.19 106.25 -21.14
CA ASP A 42 56.74 106.06 -21.28
C ASP A 42 56.42 104.84 -22.17
N ILE A 43 57.14 104.67 -23.28
CA ILE A 43 57.02 103.50 -24.14
C ILE A 43 57.41 102.23 -23.38
N ALA A 44 58.52 102.27 -22.62
CA ALA A 44 58.96 101.14 -21.82
C ALA A 44 57.94 100.75 -20.74
N GLN A 45 57.32 101.73 -20.07
CA GLN A 45 56.25 101.50 -19.09
C GLN A 45 55.00 100.91 -19.75
N SER A 46 54.57 101.45 -20.89
CA SER A 46 53.43 100.93 -21.66
C SER A 46 53.64 99.48 -22.11
N MET A 47 54.84 99.16 -22.60
CA MET A 47 55.21 97.78 -22.97
C MET A 47 55.25 96.85 -21.75
N ALA A 48 55.76 97.31 -20.61
CA ALA A 48 55.75 96.54 -19.38
C ALA A 48 54.33 96.24 -18.89
N MET A 49 53.41 97.21 -18.97
CA MET A 49 51.99 97.00 -18.63
C MET A 49 51.32 96.04 -19.62
N ARG A 50 51.54 96.18 -20.93
CA ARG A 50 51.05 95.23 -21.93
C ARG A 50 51.53 93.81 -21.68
N HIS A 51 52.81 93.63 -21.35
CA HIS A 51 53.34 92.31 -21.02
C HIS A 51 52.71 91.71 -19.75
N ARG A 52 52.41 92.54 -18.74
CA ARG A 52 51.68 92.10 -17.55
C ARG A 52 50.24 91.72 -17.90
N ASP A 53 49.56 92.51 -18.72
CA ASP A 53 48.20 92.23 -19.17
C ASP A 53 48.14 90.97 -20.04
N ASP A 54 49.10 90.77 -20.95
CA ASP A 54 49.23 89.56 -21.76
C ASP A 54 49.49 88.33 -20.89
N ALA A 55 50.31 88.45 -19.84
CA ALA A 55 50.53 87.38 -18.87
C ALA A 55 49.23 87.07 -18.11
N TYR A 56 48.51 88.09 -17.65
CA TYR A 56 47.25 87.94 -16.96
C TYR A 56 46.15 87.31 -17.84
N VAL A 57 46.05 87.69 -19.12
CA VAL A 57 45.14 87.08 -20.09
C VAL A 57 45.51 85.62 -20.34
N LYS A 58 46.81 85.29 -20.40
CA LYS A 58 47.27 83.88 -20.50
C LYS A 58 46.89 83.07 -19.27
N ASP A 59 47.03 83.63 -18.08
CA ASP A 59 46.64 82.96 -16.84
C ASP A 59 45.12 82.75 -16.76
N LEU A 60 44.32 83.76 -17.10
CA LEU A 60 42.86 83.65 -17.18
C LEU A 60 42.41 82.64 -18.22
N THR A 61 43.02 82.61 -19.41
CA THR A 61 42.69 81.63 -20.44
C THR A 61 43.08 80.21 -20.03
N GLN A 62 44.23 80.03 -19.38
CA GLN A 62 44.59 78.74 -18.78
C GLN A 62 43.60 78.31 -17.69
N ALA A 63 43.17 79.23 -16.81
CA ALA A 63 42.18 78.95 -15.79
C ALA A 63 40.82 78.56 -16.40
N LEU A 64 40.38 79.26 -17.44
CA LEU A 64 39.15 78.93 -18.17
C LEU A 64 39.24 77.58 -18.89
N LEU A 65 40.38 77.25 -19.49
CA LEU A 65 40.61 75.94 -20.09
C LEU A 65 40.62 74.82 -19.04
N ARG A 66 41.18 75.07 -17.85
CA ARG A 66 41.11 74.11 -16.73
C ARG A 66 39.67 73.93 -16.26
N ALA A 67 38.94 75.01 -16.01
CA ALA A 67 37.55 74.96 -15.57
C ALA A 67 36.62 74.28 -16.59
N THR A 68 36.82 74.50 -17.89
CA THR A 68 36.04 73.83 -18.94
C THR A 68 36.36 72.33 -19.03
N ARG A 69 37.62 71.93 -18.86
CA ARG A 69 38.00 70.51 -18.77
C ARG A 69 37.41 69.85 -17.52
N GLU A 70 37.52 70.48 -16.36
CA GLU A 70 36.92 70.01 -15.11
C GLU A 70 35.40 69.87 -15.23
N SER A 71 34.73 70.85 -15.85
CA SER A 71 33.30 70.79 -16.15
C SER A 71 32.94 69.62 -17.09
N ALA A 72 33.75 69.38 -18.13
CA ALA A 72 33.53 68.26 -19.05
C ALA A 72 33.70 66.91 -18.36
N VAL A 73 34.74 66.74 -17.54
CA VAL A 73 34.97 65.53 -16.74
C VAL A 73 33.84 65.33 -15.74
N ALA A 74 33.39 66.38 -15.05
CA ALA A 74 32.27 66.31 -14.12
C ALA A 74 30.98 65.87 -14.84
N LYS A 75 30.69 66.42 -16.03
CA LYS A 75 29.53 65.99 -16.84
C LYS A 75 29.64 64.51 -17.25
N GLN A 76 30.80 64.06 -17.70
CA GLN A 76 31.03 62.65 -18.03
C GLN A 76 30.82 61.74 -16.82
N SER A 77 31.39 62.10 -15.66
CA SER A 77 31.19 61.34 -14.42
C SER A 77 29.71 61.30 -14.01
N LEU A 78 28.99 62.41 -14.16
CA LEU A 78 27.55 62.46 -13.90
C LEU A 78 26.79 61.53 -14.83
N THR A 79 27.08 61.53 -16.14
CA THR A 79 26.42 60.62 -17.10
C THR A 79 26.68 59.14 -16.80
N VAL A 80 27.91 58.81 -16.35
CA VAL A 80 28.25 57.46 -15.93
C VAL A 80 27.46 57.08 -14.69
N HIS A 81 27.43 57.93 -13.67
CA HIS A 81 26.66 57.68 -12.45
C HIS A 81 25.15 57.59 -12.73
N THR A 82 24.59 58.42 -13.62
CA THR A 82 23.17 58.29 -13.99
C THR A 82 22.90 56.94 -14.64
N ALA A 83 23.76 56.49 -15.58
CA ALA A 83 23.62 55.18 -16.20
C ALA A 83 23.77 54.02 -15.19
N GLU A 84 24.71 54.13 -14.25
CA GLU A 84 24.87 53.17 -13.14
C GLU A 84 23.63 53.13 -12.24
N THR A 85 23.03 54.29 -11.91
CA THR A 85 21.81 54.33 -11.10
C THR A 85 20.59 53.78 -11.84
N GLU A 86 20.48 54.04 -13.15
CA GLU A 86 19.40 53.50 -13.99
C GLU A 86 19.52 51.98 -14.13
N THR A 87 20.73 51.46 -14.37
CA THR A 87 20.96 50.01 -14.43
C THR A 87 20.71 49.33 -13.09
N ALA A 88 21.13 49.91 -11.96
CA ALA A 88 20.81 49.42 -10.63
C ALA A 88 19.29 49.43 -10.37
N ARG A 89 18.59 50.49 -10.79
CA ARG A 89 17.13 50.57 -10.69
C ARG A 89 16.44 49.47 -11.51
N LEU A 90 16.87 49.25 -12.75
CA LEU A 90 16.33 48.18 -13.60
C LEU A 90 16.58 46.79 -13.01
N GLN A 91 17.74 46.57 -12.38
CA GLN A 91 18.02 45.32 -11.67
C GLN A 91 17.10 45.13 -10.45
N VAL A 92 16.82 46.18 -9.69
CA VAL A 92 15.86 46.14 -8.57
C VAL A 92 14.45 45.87 -9.06
N GLU A 93 14.01 46.50 -10.16
CA GLU A 93 12.70 46.26 -10.77
C GLU A 93 12.59 44.81 -11.27
N ALA A 94 13.61 44.28 -11.95
CA ALA A 94 13.66 42.89 -12.38
C ALA A 94 13.65 41.90 -11.20
N ALA A 95 14.38 42.19 -10.12
CA ALA A 95 14.35 41.40 -8.89
C ALA A 95 12.97 41.43 -8.23
N ALA A 96 12.30 42.59 -8.22
CA ALA A 96 10.94 42.71 -7.69
C ALA A 96 9.92 41.92 -8.51
N GLU A 97 10.04 41.90 -9.84
CA GLU A 97 9.22 41.05 -10.71
C GLU A 97 9.48 39.55 -10.46
N ALA A 98 10.75 39.16 -10.31
CA ALA A 98 11.11 37.79 -9.97
C ALA A 98 10.52 37.36 -8.62
N LEU A 99 10.56 38.24 -7.60
CA LEU A 99 9.93 37.99 -6.31
C LEU A 99 8.41 37.85 -6.41
N LYS A 100 7.74 38.66 -7.25
CA LYS A 100 6.30 38.52 -7.51
C LYS A 100 5.97 37.18 -8.16
N ARG A 101 6.76 36.75 -9.16
CA ARG A 101 6.60 35.44 -9.81
C ARG A 101 6.81 34.29 -8.81
N LEU A 102 7.90 34.33 -8.04
CA LEU A 102 8.16 33.35 -6.98
C LEU A 102 7.05 33.31 -5.93
N HIS A 103 6.44 34.45 -5.61
CA HIS A 103 5.31 34.50 -4.69
C HIS A 103 4.06 33.85 -5.30
N GLN A 104 3.76 34.11 -6.57
CA GLN A 104 2.64 33.46 -7.29
C GLN A 104 2.86 31.95 -7.42
N ASP A 105 4.07 31.52 -7.77
CA ASP A 105 4.43 30.11 -7.82
C ASP A 105 4.31 29.47 -6.44
N GLY A 106 4.75 30.16 -5.39
CA GLY A 106 4.57 29.75 -4.00
C GLY A 106 3.10 29.55 -3.65
N GLN A 107 2.23 30.51 -4.00
CA GLN A 107 0.78 30.41 -3.80
C GLN A 107 0.15 29.26 -4.59
N ALA A 108 0.58 29.04 -5.84
CA ALA A 108 0.09 27.95 -6.67
C ALA A 108 0.50 26.58 -6.11
N VAL A 109 1.73 26.47 -5.57
CA VAL A 109 2.20 25.26 -4.90
C VAL A 109 1.42 25.03 -3.61
N THR A 110 1.17 26.06 -2.80
CA THR A 110 0.35 25.91 -1.58
C THR A 110 -1.08 25.48 -1.90
N ALA A 111 -1.71 26.06 -2.93
CA ALA A 111 -3.05 25.66 -3.36
C ALA A 111 -3.09 24.18 -3.80
N LYS A 112 -2.10 23.74 -4.61
CA LYS A 112 -1.97 22.32 -4.99
C LYS A 112 -1.76 21.41 -3.78
N TRP A 113 -1.02 21.87 -2.78
CA TRP A 113 -0.80 21.15 -1.53
C TRP A 113 -2.09 21.01 -0.71
N GLU A 114 -2.86 22.09 -0.60
CA GLU A 114 -4.17 22.10 0.06
C GLU A 114 -5.17 21.18 -0.65
N ASP A 115 -5.22 21.19 -1.98
CA ASP A 115 -6.04 20.29 -2.79
C ASP A 115 -5.66 18.81 -2.57
N SER A 116 -4.36 18.52 -2.52
CA SER A 116 -3.84 17.18 -2.24
C SER A 116 -4.22 16.70 -0.83
N MET A 117 -4.11 17.58 0.17
CA MET A 117 -4.53 17.31 1.54
C MET A 117 -6.05 17.07 1.63
N ALA A 118 -6.86 17.89 0.96
CA ALA A 118 -8.30 17.69 0.90
C ALA A 118 -8.68 16.37 0.21
N ALA A 119 -7.99 15.99 -0.87
CA ALA A 119 -8.18 14.71 -1.52
C ALA A 119 -7.78 13.53 -0.62
N SER A 120 -6.69 13.67 0.15
CA SER A 120 -6.26 12.69 1.15
C SER A 120 -7.32 12.50 2.24
N GLN A 121 -7.85 13.59 2.81
CA GLN A 121 -8.92 13.54 3.82
C GLN A 121 -10.20 12.88 3.29
N ARG A 122 -10.63 13.19 2.05
CA ARG A 122 -11.77 12.53 1.42
C ARG A 122 -11.55 11.01 1.28
N ARG A 123 -10.34 10.59 0.90
CA ARG A 123 -9.98 9.16 0.84
C ARG A 123 -9.98 8.50 2.21
N GLU A 124 -9.52 9.18 3.25
CA GLU A 124 -9.56 8.66 4.62
C GLU A 124 -11.00 8.44 5.09
N VAL A 125 -11.91 9.39 4.83
CA VAL A 125 -13.35 9.24 5.12
C VAL A 125 -13.93 8.04 4.37
N LEU A 126 -13.72 7.94 3.06
CA LEU A 126 -14.20 6.79 2.27
C LEU A 126 -13.60 5.46 2.75
N THR A 127 -12.33 5.46 3.17
CA THR A 127 -11.69 4.26 3.74
C THR A 127 -12.30 3.90 5.08
N SER A 128 -12.67 4.88 5.90
CA SER A 128 -13.34 4.66 7.18
C SER A 128 -14.75 4.10 6.99
N GLU A 129 -15.52 4.61 6.03
CA GLU A 129 -16.84 4.10 5.66
C GLU A 129 -16.75 2.67 5.11
N ALA A 130 -15.78 2.40 4.22
CA ALA A 130 -15.53 1.06 3.71
C ALA A 130 -15.16 0.07 4.83
N ARG A 131 -14.37 0.50 5.81
CA ARG A 131 -14.06 -0.31 7.00
C ARG A 131 -15.31 -0.57 7.85
N GLN A 132 -16.17 0.42 8.06
CA GLN A 132 -17.44 0.24 8.78
C GLN A 132 -18.34 -0.78 8.08
N ARG A 133 -18.56 -0.63 6.77
CA ARG A 133 -19.34 -1.59 5.97
C ARG A 133 -18.75 -3.00 6.02
N TYR A 134 -17.42 -3.12 5.98
CA TYR A 134 -16.76 -4.42 6.14
C TYR A 134 -17.03 -5.04 7.52
N LEU A 135 -16.94 -4.25 8.59
CA LEU A 135 -17.23 -4.72 9.95
C LEU A 135 -18.69 -5.16 10.10
N GLU A 136 -19.64 -4.40 9.53
CA GLU A 136 -21.07 -4.75 9.50
C GLU A 136 -21.33 -6.05 8.75
N LEU A 137 -20.82 -6.18 7.52
CA LEU A 137 -20.94 -7.41 6.73
C LEU A 137 -20.27 -8.60 7.42
N HIS A 138 -19.13 -8.40 8.06
CA HIS A 138 -18.45 -9.44 8.81
C HIS A 138 -19.25 -9.88 10.05
N ALA A 139 -19.89 -8.94 10.75
CA ALA A 139 -20.79 -9.24 11.87
C ALA A 139 -22.03 -10.00 11.39
N GLN A 140 -22.63 -9.61 10.26
CA GLN A 140 -23.75 -10.34 9.65
C GLN A 140 -23.36 -11.75 9.23
N LEU A 141 -22.18 -11.94 8.63
CA LEU A 141 -21.65 -13.25 8.26
C LEU A 141 -21.42 -14.13 9.49
N LYS A 142 -20.87 -13.57 10.59
CA LYS A 142 -20.73 -14.31 11.85
C LYS A 142 -22.08 -14.69 12.43
N GLY A 143 -23.04 -13.76 12.44
CA GLY A 143 -24.40 -14.03 12.87
C GLY A 143 -25.07 -15.13 12.05
N SER A 144 -24.93 -15.13 10.73
CA SER A 144 -25.48 -16.19 9.87
C SER A 144 -24.76 -17.52 10.07
N GLN A 145 -23.44 -17.53 10.29
CA GLN A 145 -22.69 -18.73 10.64
C GLN A 145 -23.11 -19.31 11.99
N ASP A 146 -23.30 -18.48 13.01
CA ASP A 146 -23.75 -18.93 14.34
C ASP A 146 -25.20 -19.42 14.28
N ASN A 147 -26.07 -18.77 13.50
CA ASN A 147 -27.42 -19.27 13.20
C ASN A 147 -27.38 -20.63 12.50
N LEU A 148 -26.54 -20.80 11.47
CA LEU A 148 -26.37 -22.09 10.79
C LEU A 148 -25.84 -23.17 11.73
N ARG A 149 -24.88 -22.85 12.62
CA ARG A 149 -24.39 -23.77 13.65
C ARG A 149 -25.48 -24.17 14.63
N SER A 150 -26.28 -23.21 15.09
CA SER A 150 -27.42 -23.48 15.98
C SER A 150 -28.48 -24.32 15.30
N ALA A 151 -28.79 -24.05 14.02
CA ALA A 151 -29.73 -24.84 13.22
C ALA A 151 -29.22 -26.26 12.97
N ALA A 152 -27.93 -26.43 12.69
CA ALA A 152 -27.30 -27.75 12.54
C ALA A 152 -27.34 -28.54 13.86
N TYR A 153 -27.06 -27.88 14.99
CA TYR A 153 -27.19 -28.50 16.32
C TYR A 153 -28.63 -28.91 16.62
N ASN A 154 -29.59 -28.02 16.37
CA ASN A 154 -31.02 -28.30 16.55
C ASN A 154 -31.48 -29.46 15.65
N LEU A 155 -31.04 -29.51 14.40
CA LEU A 155 -31.36 -30.60 13.48
C LEU A 155 -30.76 -31.93 13.94
N SER A 156 -29.52 -31.94 14.44
CA SER A 156 -28.92 -33.13 15.06
C SER A 156 -29.69 -33.58 16.30
N SER A 157 -30.09 -32.63 17.16
CA SER A 157 -30.90 -32.92 18.35
C SER A 157 -32.28 -33.48 17.97
N LEU A 158 -32.95 -32.90 16.98
CA LEU A 158 -34.23 -33.39 16.46
C LEU A 158 -34.10 -34.77 15.80
N GLN A 159 -33.03 -35.03 15.05
CA GLN A 159 -32.76 -36.36 14.49
C GLN A 159 -32.53 -37.40 15.59
N GLN A 160 -31.85 -37.03 16.68
CA GLN A 160 -31.65 -37.92 17.82
C GLN A 160 -32.98 -38.18 18.55
N GLN A 161 -33.80 -37.15 18.77
CA GLN A 161 -35.15 -37.28 19.32
C GLN A 161 -36.06 -38.14 18.44
N GLN A 162 -35.98 -37.99 17.12
CA GLN A 162 -36.74 -38.81 16.18
C GLN A 162 -36.30 -40.28 16.26
N ARG A 163 -35.00 -40.58 16.38
CA ARG A 163 -34.50 -41.94 16.58
C ARG A 163 -34.99 -42.55 17.89
N THR A 164 -34.97 -41.79 18.99
CA THR A 164 -35.49 -42.29 20.28
C THR A 164 -36.99 -42.53 20.21
N ALA A 165 -37.75 -41.61 19.62
CA ALA A 165 -39.20 -41.77 19.42
C ALA A 165 -39.53 -42.99 18.55
N LEU A 166 -38.81 -43.21 17.44
CA LEU A 166 -38.98 -44.42 16.62
C LEU A 166 -38.70 -45.69 17.42
N SER A 167 -37.64 -45.72 18.24
CA SER A 167 -37.36 -46.88 19.11
C SER A 167 -38.43 -47.12 20.18
N GLU A 168 -39.08 -46.05 20.67
CA GLU A 168 -40.20 -46.14 21.61
C GLU A 168 -41.47 -46.65 20.91
N VAL A 169 -41.74 -46.18 19.69
CA VAL A 169 -42.82 -46.70 18.84
C VAL A 169 -42.60 -48.19 18.58
N GLU A 170 -41.41 -48.61 18.16
CA GLU A 170 -41.08 -50.03 17.95
C GLU A 170 -41.32 -50.87 19.22
N ARG A 171 -40.89 -50.38 20.39
CA ARG A 171 -41.17 -51.05 21.68
C ARG A 171 -42.66 -51.12 21.97
N SER A 172 -43.40 -50.04 21.70
CA SER A 172 -44.86 -50.00 21.90
C SER A 172 -45.61 -50.92 20.94
N GLU A 173 -45.14 -51.07 19.70
CA GLU A 173 -45.69 -51.99 18.70
C GLU A 173 -45.47 -53.45 19.09
N VAL A 174 -44.27 -53.79 19.57
CA VAL A 174 -43.98 -55.11 20.14
C VAL A 174 -44.87 -55.37 21.37
N GLY A 175 -45.05 -54.37 22.24
CA GLY A 175 -45.97 -54.44 23.38
C GLY A 175 -47.43 -54.69 22.96
N LEU A 176 -47.90 -53.96 21.95
CA LEU A 176 -49.25 -54.11 21.39
C LEU A 176 -49.43 -55.47 20.71
N ALA A 177 -48.41 -55.97 19.99
CA ALA A 177 -48.44 -57.28 19.37
C ALA A 177 -48.54 -58.40 20.42
N ASN A 178 -47.77 -58.28 21.52
CA ASN A 178 -47.86 -59.20 22.65
C ASN A 178 -49.23 -59.15 23.34
N ALA A 179 -49.78 -57.95 23.57
CA ALA A 179 -51.11 -57.79 24.15
C ALA A 179 -52.22 -58.37 23.24
N LYS A 180 -52.12 -58.17 21.92
CA LYS A 180 -53.02 -58.81 20.94
C LYS A 180 -52.90 -60.33 20.94
N ALA A 181 -51.69 -60.88 21.07
CA ALA A 181 -51.47 -62.32 21.17
C ALA A 181 -52.08 -62.90 22.47
N GLN A 182 -51.93 -62.21 23.59
CA GLN A 182 -52.58 -62.56 24.85
C GLN A 182 -54.11 -62.47 24.75
N GLY A 183 -54.65 -61.42 24.12
CA GLY A 183 -56.08 -61.28 23.86
C GLY A 183 -56.64 -62.45 23.05
N LYS A 184 -56.00 -62.81 21.94
CA LYS A 184 -56.35 -64.01 21.15
C LYS A 184 -56.25 -65.31 21.95
N GLY A 185 -55.27 -65.39 22.85
CA GLY A 185 -55.14 -66.53 23.78
C GLY A 185 -56.34 -66.63 24.73
N ALA A 186 -56.77 -65.50 25.30
CA ALA A 186 -57.94 -65.42 26.17
C ALA A 186 -59.26 -65.69 25.42
N GLU A 187 -59.40 -65.21 24.18
CA GLU A 187 -60.55 -65.51 23.32
C GLU A 187 -60.67 -67.02 23.05
N ARG A 188 -59.57 -67.71 22.73
CA ARG A 188 -59.57 -69.17 22.56
C ARG A 188 -59.94 -69.92 23.85
N GLN A 189 -59.50 -69.40 25.00
CA GLN A 189 -59.90 -69.96 26.30
C GLN A 189 -61.40 -69.76 26.54
N LEU A 190 -61.94 -68.58 26.20
CA LEU A 190 -63.36 -68.31 26.29
C LEU A 190 -64.17 -69.23 25.38
N GLU A 191 -63.79 -69.38 24.11
CA GLU A 191 -64.41 -70.30 23.16
C GLU A 191 -64.40 -71.75 23.69
N ALA A 192 -63.27 -72.22 24.23
CA ALA A 192 -63.19 -73.54 24.83
C ALA A 192 -64.15 -73.70 26.02
N THR A 193 -64.28 -72.69 26.89
CA THR A 193 -65.25 -72.72 28.00
C THR A 193 -66.71 -72.64 27.52
N LEU A 194 -66.99 -71.96 26.41
CA LEU A 194 -68.31 -71.92 25.79
C LEU A 194 -68.68 -73.28 25.20
N ASP A 195 -67.76 -73.93 24.49
CA ASP A 195 -67.94 -75.29 23.97
C ASP A 195 -68.17 -76.28 25.12
N GLU A 196 -67.46 -76.14 26.24
CA GLU A 196 -67.70 -76.93 27.45
C GLU A 196 -69.09 -76.67 28.04
N LEU A 197 -69.54 -75.41 28.10
CA LEU A 197 -70.89 -75.07 28.53
C LEU A 197 -71.96 -75.63 27.60
N GLU A 198 -71.73 -75.63 26.29
CA GLU A 198 -72.64 -76.24 25.31
C GLU A 198 -72.69 -77.76 25.45
N ARG A 199 -71.55 -78.42 25.68
CA ARG A 199 -71.51 -79.85 26.02
C ARG A 199 -72.31 -80.11 27.29
N LEU A 200 -72.11 -79.31 28.34
CA LEU A 200 -72.85 -79.45 29.59
C LEU A 200 -74.36 -79.22 29.40
N LYS A 201 -74.77 -78.22 28.62
CA LYS A 201 -76.17 -77.99 28.25
C LYS A 201 -76.76 -79.19 27.52
N ASN A 202 -76.04 -79.75 26.56
CA ASN A 202 -76.48 -80.93 25.81
C ASN A 202 -76.59 -82.17 26.72
N THR A 203 -75.66 -82.36 27.65
CA THR A 203 -75.77 -83.45 28.65
C THR A 203 -76.93 -83.24 29.61
N LEU A 204 -77.21 -81.99 30.01
CA LEU A 204 -78.36 -81.65 30.85
C LEU A 204 -79.67 -81.90 30.11
N ALA A 205 -79.76 -81.47 28.84
CA ALA A 205 -80.92 -81.72 27.98
C ALA A 205 -81.18 -83.22 27.78
N ALA A 206 -80.11 -84.02 27.59
CA ALA A 206 -80.20 -85.47 27.54
C ALA A 206 -80.72 -86.05 28.86
N ALA A 207 -80.14 -85.65 30.00
CA ALA A 207 -80.58 -86.11 31.32
C ALA A 207 -82.05 -85.71 31.62
N THR A 208 -82.50 -84.53 31.18
CA THR A 208 -83.91 -84.13 31.32
C THR A 208 -84.84 -84.95 30.44
N ASN A 209 -84.41 -85.31 29.22
CA ASN A 209 -85.19 -86.17 28.34
C ASN A 209 -85.26 -87.61 28.89
N ASP A 210 -84.17 -88.13 29.44
CA ASP A 210 -84.14 -89.44 30.10
C ASP A 210 -85.06 -89.47 31.33
N LEU A 211 -85.07 -88.40 32.12
CA LEU A 211 -86.00 -88.25 33.25
C LEU A 211 -87.45 -88.24 32.77
N ALA A 212 -87.77 -87.46 31.73
CA ALA A 212 -89.12 -87.42 31.14
C ALA A 212 -89.54 -88.79 30.57
N ALA A 213 -88.62 -89.53 29.94
CA ALA A 213 -88.87 -90.89 29.47
C ALA A 213 -89.13 -91.87 30.64
N SER A 214 -88.39 -91.73 31.75
CA SER A 214 -88.61 -92.51 32.98
C SER A 214 -89.96 -92.17 33.62
N GLU A 215 -90.35 -90.90 33.66
CA GLU A 215 -91.67 -90.46 34.15
C GLU A 215 -92.81 -91.03 33.30
N ALA A 216 -92.67 -91.01 31.97
CA ALA A 216 -93.64 -91.60 31.06
C ALA A 216 -93.76 -93.13 31.25
N SER A 217 -92.63 -93.82 31.42
CA SER A 217 -92.62 -95.27 31.73
C SER A 217 -93.28 -95.58 33.08
N ASN A 218 -92.99 -94.78 34.11
CA ASN A 218 -93.64 -94.90 35.42
C ASN A 218 -95.15 -94.62 35.35
N HIS A 219 -95.57 -93.65 34.53
CA HIS A 219 -96.98 -93.39 34.29
C HIS A 219 -97.66 -94.58 33.61
N HIS A 220 -97.01 -95.19 32.61
CA HIS A 220 -97.51 -96.39 31.95
C HIS A 220 -97.64 -97.57 32.92
N ALA A 221 -96.62 -97.84 33.74
CA ALA A 221 -96.67 -98.88 34.77
C ALA A 221 -97.78 -98.65 35.80
N ARG A 222 -98.07 -97.39 36.16
CA ARG A 222 -99.22 -97.05 37.03
C ARG A 222 -100.56 -97.37 36.36
N GLN A 223 -100.70 -97.07 35.07
CA GLN A 223 -101.92 -97.40 34.31
C GLN A 223 -102.14 -98.92 34.23
N GLU A 224 -101.09 -99.72 34.03
CA GLU A 224 -101.17 -101.18 34.04
C GLU A 224 -101.58 -101.73 35.42
N LEU A 225 -101.05 -101.17 36.50
CA LEU A 225 -101.43 -101.51 37.88
C LEU A 225 -102.92 -101.24 38.14
N ASP A 226 -103.43 -100.10 37.68
CA ASP A 226 -104.85 -99.77 37.84
C ASP A 226 -105.75 -100.68 36.99
N ALA A 227 -105.32 -101.06 35.78
CA ALA A 227 -106.00 -102.07 34.98
C ALA A 227 -106.07 -103.43 35.69
N LEU A 228 -105.00 -103.88 36.35
CA LEU A 228 -104.99 -105.12 37.13
C LEU A 228 -105.91 -105.05 38.37
N LYS A 229 -105.93 -103.92 39.09
CA LYS A 229 -106.86 -103.70 40.22
C LYS A 229 -108.32 -103.83 39.79
N THR A 230 -108.70 -103.25 38.65
CA THR A 230 -110.08 -103.35 38.14
C THR A 230 -110.46 -104.79 37.77
N ARG A 231 -109.50 -105.63 37.38
CA ARG A 231 -109.73 -107.04 37.06
C ARG A 231 -109.93 -107.90 38.30
N ILE A 232 -109.24 -107.61 39.40
CA ILE A 232 -109.44 -108.29 40.70
C ILE A 232 -110.82 -107.98 41.28
N LEU A 233 -111.28 -106.73 41.20
CA LEU A 233 -112.61 -106.34 41.70
C LEU A 233 -113.75 -107.08 40.99
N LYS A 234 -113.61 -107.34 39.68
CA LYS A 234 -114.61 -108.10 38.90
C LYS A 234 -114.70 -109.57 39.35
N LEU A 235 -113.56 -110.22 39.59
CA LEU A 235 -113.50 -111.61 40.06
C LEU A 235 -114.01 -111.77 41.50
N GLN A 236 -113.87 -110.74 42.35
CA GLN A 236 -114.43 -110.74 43.72
C GLN A 236 -115.96 -110.64 43.75
N GLN A 237 -116.57 -109.91 42.81
CA GLN A 237 -118.04 -109.80 42.71
C GLN A 237 -118.71 -111.10 42.25
N GLU A 238 -118.03 -111.90 41.42
CA GLU A 238 -118.54 -113.18 40.94
C GLU A 238 -118.51 -114.28 42.03
N ALA A 239 -117.55 -114.22 42.96
CA ALA A 239 -117.44 -115.18 44.07
C ALA A 239 -118.45 -114.95 45.21
N GLN A 240 -119.02 -113.75 45.35
CA GLN A 240 -120.04 -113.44 46.36
C GLN A 240 -121.44 -113.92 45.95
N ARG A 241 -121.75 -113.96 44.64
CA ARG A 241 -123.06 -114.39 44.14
C ARG A 241 -123.37 -115.88 44.34
N GLY A 242 -122.35 -116.72 44.56
CA GLY A 242 -122.52 -118.15 44.81
C GLY A 242 -122.92 -118.53 46.24
N ARG A 243 -122.95 -117.59 47.21
CA ARG A 243 -123.19 -117.90 48.64
C ARG A 243 -124.63 -117.69 49.12
N ASP A 244 -125.43 -116.87 48.45
CA ASP A 244 -126.73 -116.43 49.01
C ASP A 244 -127.97 -117.16 48.44
N ALA A 245 -127.79 -118.38 47.94
CA ALA A 245 -128.84 -119.14 47.25
C ALA A 245 -129.68 -120.12 48.11
N HIS A 246 -129.78 -120.04 49.45
CA HIS A 246 -130.51 -121.11 50.18
C HIS A 246 -131.45 -120.83 51.38
N VAL A 247 -131.84 -119.62 51.76
CA VAL A 247 -132.93 -119.47 52.78
C VAL A 247 -133.94 -118.34 52.47
N ALA A 248 -134.99 -118.74 51.74
CA ALA A 248 -136.42 -118.49 51.99
C ALA A 248 -137.13 -117.13 51.73
N LYS A 249 -138.24 -117.28 50.95
CA LYS A 249 -139.48 -116.47 50.78
C LYS A 249 -139.41 -115.33 49.73
N GLY A 250 -140.38 -115.08 48.84
CA GLY A 250 -141.71 -115.64 48.56
C GLY A 250 -142.53 -114.63 47.71
N SER A 251 -143.19 -115.15 46.66
CA SER A 251 -144.33 -114.63 45.84
C SER A 251 -144.24 -113.40 44.92
N ALA A 252 -144.43 -113.70 43.62
CA ALA A 252 -145.41 -113.15 42.63
C ALA A 252 -145.20 -111.76 42.00
N VAL A 253 -145.47 -111.47 40.72
CA VAL A 253 -145.90 -112.17 39.46
C VAL A 253 -145.73 -111.07 38.37
N LEU A 254 -144.94 -111.23 37.29
CA LEU A 254 -145.26 -111.64 35.90
C LEU A 254 -146.46 -110.97 35.18
N GLY A 255 -146.28 -110.69 33.89
CA GLY A 255 -147.32 -110.33 32.91
C GLY A 255 -146.82 -109.39 31.80
N THR A 256 -145.76 -109.75 31.07
CA THR A 256 -145.78 -110.44 29.76
C THR A 256 -146.18 -109.55 28.58
N GLU A 257 -145.18 -109.37 27.71
CA GLU A 257 -145.34 -109.32 26.26
C GLU A 257 -146.29 -110.41 25.77
N GLU A 258 -147.01 -110.13 24.68
CA GLU A 258 -147.02 -110.99 23.50
C GLU A 258 -148.07 -110.45 22.52
N ALA A 259 -147.64 -110.27 21.27
CA ALA A 259 -148.29 -110.89 20.11
C ALA A 259 -148.18 -110.02 18.86
N ILE A 260 -147.06 -110.22 18.17
CA ILE A 260 -147.06 -110.78 16.81
C ILE A 260 -147.45 -109.84 15.66
N ARG A 261 -146.49 -109.76 14.74
CA ARG A 261 -146.65 -109.35 13.35
C ARG A 261 -147.65 -110.24 12.61
N ALA A 262 -148.35 -109.58 11.68
CA ALA A 262 -148.98 -110.12 10.47
C ALA A 262 -150.44 -110.58 10.57
N ALA A 263 -151.35 -109.70 10.15
CA ALA A 263 -152.46 -110.04 9.26
C ALA A 263 -153.04 -108.76 8.62
N HIS A 264 -153.29 -108.84 7.32
CA HIS A 264 -153.86 -107.80 6.45
C HIS A 264 -155.39 -107.67 6.60
N ALA A 265 -155.93 -106.53 6.13
CA ALA A 265 -157.20 -106.34 5.40
C ALA A 265 -158.48 -107.09 5.87
N ASP A 266 -159.50 -106.39 6.39
CA ASP A 266 -160.61 -105.80 5.60
C ASP A 266 -161.73 -105.21 6.48
N ILE A 267 -162.50 -104.32 5.85
CA ILE A 267 -163.53 -103.40 6.36
C ILE A 267 -164.92 -104.06 6.48
N ALA A 268 -165.75 -103.50 7.39
CA ALA A 268 -167.23 -103.47 7.40
C ALA A 268 -168.03 -104.78 7.34
N ALA A 269 -168.94 -104.94 8.31
CA ALA A 269 -170.37 -104.79 8.04
C ALA A 269 -171.24 -104.97 9.31
N GLN A 270 -172.07 -103.95 9.51
CA GLN A 270 -173.50 -104.00 9.88
C GLN A 270 -173.88 -104.44 11.31
N LYS A 271 -174.42 -103.55 12.15
CA LYS A 271 -175.75 -102.89 12.18
C LYS A 271 -176.96 -103.82 12.34
N ARG A 272 -177.74 -103.42 13.36
CA ARG A 272 -179.21 -103.36 13.48
C ARG A 272 -179.92 -104.63 13.92
N ILE A 273 -180.67 -104.46 15.01
CA ILE A 273 -182.13 -104.57 15.17
C ILE A 273 -182.37 -104.01 16.60
N LEU A 274 -182.83 -102.76 16.84
CA LEU A 274 -184.23 -102.26 16.77
C LEU A 274 -185.22 -103.23 17.44
N SER A 275 -186.28 -102.92 18.19
CA SER A 275 -187.03 -101.69 18.41
C SER A 275 -188.36 -102.10 19.07
N ALA A 276 -188.40 -102.39 20.37
CA ALA A 276 -189.68 -102.75 21.01
C ALA A 276 -189.95 -102.09 22.38
N MET A 277 -188.97 -101.42 23.01
CA MET A 277 -189.18 -100.76 24.30
C MET A 277 -189.40 -99.24 24.19
N GLU A 278 -189.58 -98.72 22.98
CA GLU A 278 -189.71 -97.29 22.66
C GLU A 278 -191.09 -96.64 22.92
N GLN A 279 -192.18 -97.35 23.27
CA GLN A 279 -193.52 -96.72 23.17
C GLN A 279 -194.31 -96.40 24.45
N ARG A 280 -193.82 -96.66 25.67
CA ARG A 280 -194.59 -96.34 26.90
C ARG A 280 -193.91 -95.45 27.93
N LEU A 281 -192.66 -95.04 27.72
CA LEU A 281 -191.94 -94.10 28.60
C LEU A 281 -191.85 -92.67 28.04
N GLY A 282 -192.44 -92.42 26.85
CA GLY A 282 -192.31 -91.17 26.09
C GLY A 282 -192.93 -89.91 26.70
N ASP A 283 -194.08 -89.98 27.38
CA ASP A 283 -194.82 -88.73 27.69
C ASP A 283 -194.43 -88.08 29.04
N SER A 284 -193.85 -88.84 29.97
CA SER A 284 -193.42 -88.32 31.28
C SER A 284 -192.06 -87.59 31.22
N HIS A 285 -191.19 -87.94 30.26
CA HIS A 285 -189.87 -87.29 30.10
C HIS A 285 -189.93 -85.94 29.37
N VAL A 286 -190.94 -85.68 28.53
CA VAL A 286 -191.05 -84.46 27.71
C VAL A 286 -191.28 -83.19 28.56
N ALA A 287 -191.94 -83.30 29.71
CA ALA A 287 -192.13 -82.16 30.61
C ALA A 287 -190.83 -81.74 31.33
N LYS A 288 -189.89 -82.67 31.57
CA LYS A 288 -188.60 -82.39 32.24
C LYS A 288 -187.58 -81.76 31.28
N ALA A 289 -187.59 -82.14 30.00
CA ALA A 289 -186.68 -81.62 28.97
C ALA A 289 -186.89 -80.13 28.63
N ARG A 290 -188.13 -79.61 28.72
CA ARG A 290 -188.43 -78.21 28.38
C ARG A 290 -187.82 -77.19 29.36
N ASN A 291 -187.70 -77.53 30.64
CA ASN A 291 -187.04 -76.67 31.62
C ASN A 291 -185.51 -76.69 31.51
N GLN A 292 -184.93 -77.76 30.94
CA GLN A 292 -183.48 -77.91 30.76
C GLN A 292 -182.96 -77.13 29.54
N ASN A 293 -183.77 -77.01 28.47
CA ASN A 293 -183.39 -76.27 27.26
C ASN A 293 -183.28 -74.74 27.47
N ARG A 294 -184.08 -74.14 28.35
CA ARG A 294 -183.99 -72.69 28.65
C ARG A 294 -182.70 -72.29 29.37
N LEU A 295 -182.13 -73.20 30.16
CA LEU A 295 -180.84 -72.98 30.85
C LEU A 295 -179.64 -73.06 29.88
N TYR A 296 -179.76 -73.80 28.76
CA TYR A 296 -178.68 -73.98 27.79
C TYR A 296 -178.52 -72.77 26.84
N GLU A 297 -179.62 -72.12 26.45
CA GLU A 297 -179.59 -70.93 25.56
C GLU A 297 -178.94 -69.71 26.23
N ALA A 298 -179.17 -69.50 27.54
CA ALA A 298 -178.57 -68.40 28.31
C ALA A 298 -177.04 -68.53 28.43
N CYS A 299 -176.50 -69.75 28.58
CA CYS A 299 -175.06 -69.99 28.62
C CYS A 299 -174.36 -69.73 27.28
N ASN A 300 -175.00 -70.01 26.15
CA ASN A 300 -174.38 -69.80 24.82
C ASN A 300 -174.24 -68.31 24.46
N GLN A 301 -175.13 -67.44 24.94
CA GLN A 301 -175.03 -65.99 24.69
C GLN A 301 -173.86 -65.35 25.45
N MET A 302 -173.55 -65.80 26.67
CA MET A 302 -172.38 -65.33 27.43
C MET A 302 -171.06 -65.68 26.73
N ARG A 303 -170.91 -66.91 26.22
CA ARG A 303 -169.67 -67.36 25.56
C ARG A 303 -169.34 -66.60 24.27
N LEU A 304 -170.36 -66.10 23.57
CA LEU A 304 -170.19 -65.31 22.36
C LEU A 304 -169.67 -63.88 22.66
N GLN A 305 -170.09 -63.28 23.78
CA GLN A 305 -169.59 -61.97 24.21
C GLN A 305 -168.14 -62.02 24.71
N GLU A 306 -167.75 -63.09 25.42
CA GLU A 306 -166.36 -63.28 25.87
C GLU A 306 -165.38 -63.43 24.70
N SER A 307 -165.79 -64.13 23.63
CA SER A 307 -165.02 -64.27 22.39
C SER A 307 -164.76 -62.92 21.70
N ALA A 308 -165.75 -62.03 21.65
CA ALA A 308 -165.61 -60.70 21.05
C ALA A 308 -164.65 -59.80 21.85
N VAL A 309 -164.68 -59.88 23.19
CA VAL A 309 -163.77 -59.12 24.07
C VAL A 309 -162.31 -59.56 23.87
N ALA A 310 -162.04 -60.86 23.74
CA ALA A 310 -160.69 -61.37 23.50
C ALA A 310 -160.10 -60.91 22.16
N GLY A 311 -160.92 -60.75 21.12
CA GLY A 311 -160.51 -60.20 19.82
C GLY A 311 -160.08 -58.72 19.88
N THR A 312 -160.78 -57.89 20.67
CA THR A 312 -160.41 -56.47 20.83
C THR A 312 -159.14 -56.26 21.66
N GLN A 313 -158.86 -57.16 22.61
CA GLN A 313 -157.66 -57.08 23.46
C GLN A 313 -156.38 -57.43 22.69
N SER A 314 -156.42 -58.39 21.75
CA SER A 314 -155.24 -58.74 20.93
C SER A 314 -154.88 -57.62 19.92
N ALA A 315 -155.86 -56.94 19.34
CA ALA A 315 -155.63 -55.76 18.51
C ALA A 315 -154.98 -54.60 19.30
N GLY A 316 -155.38 -54.39 20.56
CA GLY A 316 -154.79 -53.40 21.44
C GLY A 316 -153.32 -53.70 21.84
N ALA A 317 -152.95 -54.97 21.96
CA ALA A 317 -151.57 -55.38 22.23
C ALA A 317 -150.64 -55.11 21.03
N ASN A 318 -151.12 -55.37 19.80
CA ASN A 318 -150.37 -55.12 18.56
C ASN A 318 -150.09 -53.62 18.34
N LEU A 319 -151.08 -52.75 18.58
CA LEU A 319 -150.88 -51.30 18.48
C LEU A 319 -149.86 -50.78 19.52
N LYS A 320 -149.86 -51.33 20.74
CA LYS A 320 -148.86 -51.00 21.76
C LYS A 320 -147.44 -51.42 21.38
N GLN A 321 -147.29 -52.57 20.71
CA GLN A 321 -145.98 -53.00 20.18
C GLN A 321 -145.49 -52.08 19.05
N GLN A 322 -146.38 -51.64 18.15
CA GLN A 322 -146.01 -50.67 17.11
C GLN A 322 -145.57 -49.32 17.70
N ILE A 323 -146.23 -48.84 18.75
CA ILE A 323 -145.82 -47.61 19.46
C ILE A 323 -144.42 -47.76 20.06
N LYS A 324 -144.12 -48.90 20.70
CA LYS A 324 -142.77 -49.16 21.25
C LYS A 324 -141.70 -49.21 20.15
N ALA A 325 -141.99 -49.84 19.02
CA ALA A 325 -141.07 -49.91 17.89
C ALA A 325 -140.77 -48.52 17.31
N LEU A 326 -141.77 -47.63 17.23
CA LEU A 326 -141.59 -46.25 16.78
C LEU A 326 -140.75 -45.43 17.77
N LEU A 327 -140.95 -45.57 19.08
CA LEU A 327 -140.13 -44.91 20.10
C LEU A 327 -138.67 -45.38 20.09
N GLU A 328 -138.43 -46.68 19.86
CA GLU A 328 -137.08 -47.22 19.69
C GLU A 328 -136.39 -46.70 18.41
N GLN A 329 -137.14 -46.47 17.34
CA GLN A 329 -136.61 -45.82 16.14
C GLN A 329 -136.26 -44.35 16.37
N GLU A 330 -137.09 -43.61 17.10
CA GLU A 330 -136.82 -42.21 17.44
C GLU A 330 -135.54 -42.06 18.28
N LEU A 331 -135.35 -42.94 19.27
CA LEU A 331 -134.13 -42.96 20.09
C LEU A 331 -132.87 -43.26 19.25
N LYS A 332 -132.98 -44.19 18.29
CA LYS A 332 -131.88 -44.49 17.35
C LYS A 332 -131.57 -43.30 16.45
N GLN A 333 -132.59 -42.57 15.98
CA GLN A 333 -132.43 -41.38 15.16
C GLN A 333 -131.75 -40.24 15.95
N SER A 334 -132.13 -40.03 17.21
CA SER A 334 -131.48 -39.03 18.08
C SER A 334 -130.00 -39.38 18.34
N ASN A 335 -129.68 -40.63 18.65
CA ASN A 335 -128.29 -41.08 18.83
C ASN A 335 -127.46 -40.95 17.54
N ALA A 336 -128.06 -41.25 16.38
CA ALA A 336 -127.41 -41.02 15.09
C ALA A 336 -127.16 -39.53 14.83
N SER A 337 -128.08 -38.64 15.23
CA SER A 337 -127.88 -37.19 15.15
C SER A 337 -126.69 -36.72 15.99
N TYR A 338 -126.57 -37.19 17.24
CA TYR A 338 -125.43 -36.84 18.10
C TYR A 338 -124.09 -37.35 17.56
N GLN A 339 -124.05 -38.57 17.01
CA GLN A 339 -122.83 -39.11 16.39
C GLN A 339 -122.42 -38.29 15.16
N LEU A 340 -123.40 -37.88 14.33
CA LEU A 340 -123.16 -37.01 13.18
C LEU A 340 -122.66 -35.62 13.62
N GLU A 341 -123.25 -35.01 14.65
CA GLU A 341 -122.79 -33.72 15.19
C GLU A 341 -121.36 -33.77 15.72
N PHE A 342 -121.00 -34.82 16.45
CA PHE A 342 -119.62 -35.01 16.91
C PHE A 342 -118.64 -35.15 15.75
N SER A 343 -119.02 -35.92 14.73
CA SER A 343 -118.23 -36.07 13.50
C SER A 343 -118.08 -34.74 12.77
N ILE A 344 -119.13 -33.92 12.71
CA ILE A 344 -119.13 -32.58 12.10
C ILE A 344 -118.17 -31.66 12.85
N ILE A 345 -118.13 -31.71 14.19
CA ILE A 345 -117.20 -30.89 14.99
C ILE A 345 -115.74 -31.28 14.74
N MET A 346 -115.44 -32.59 14.66
CA MET A 346 -114.09 -33.07 14.36
C MET A 346 -113.65 -32.69 12.94
N VAL A 347 -114.53 -32.88 11.95
CA VAL A 347 -114.28 -32.48 10.57
C VAL A 347 -114.10 -30.97 10.48
N ARG A 348 -114.91 -30.15 11.17
CA ARG A 348 -114.73 -28.68 11.23
C ARG A 348 -113.37 -28.29 11.79
N ARG A 349 -112.86 -28.98 12.82
CA ARG A 349 -111.52 -28.72 13.38
C ARG A 349 -110.40 -29.15 12.44
N GLN A 350 -110.59 -30.21 11.66
CA GLN A 350 -109.64 -30.63 10.62
C GLN A 350 -109.69 -29.66 9.42
N LEU A 351 -110.88 -29.19 9.04
CA LEU A 351 -111.09 -28.21 7.98
C LEU A 351 -110.51 -26.84 8.37
N ALA A 352 -110.63 -26.42 9.63
CA ALA A 352 -109.98 -25.21 10.14
C ALA A 352 -108.44 -25.29 10.06
N ARG A 353 -107.86 -26.46 10.37
CA ARG A 353 -106.42 -26.71 10.20
C ARG A 353 -106.00 -26.76 8.74
N ALA A 354 -106.78 -27.40 7.88
CA ALA A 354 -106.54 -27.44 6.43
C ALA A 354 -106.73 -26.06 5.76
N ALA A 355 -107.61 -25.22 6.31
CA ALA A 355 -107.82 -23.83 5.91
C ALA A 355 -106.77 -22.85 6.48
N GLY A 356 -105.76 -23.35 7.21
CA GLY A 356 -104.63 -22.54 7.69
C GLY A 356 -104.87 -21.83 9.03
N ILE A 357 -105.99 -22.09 9.72
CA ILE A 357 -106.26 -21.56 11.06
C ILE A 357 -105.66 -22.55 12.08
N LEU A 358 -104.39 -22.35 12.36
CA LEU A 358 -103.64 -23.00 13.44
C LEU A 358 -103.88 -22.27 14.78
N PRO A 359 -103.75 -22.94 15.93
CA PRO A 359 -103.80 -22.27 17.23
C PRO A 359 -102.66 -21.24 17.34
N GLU A 360 -102.94 -20.11 18.00
CA GLU A 360 -102.02 -18.95 18.08
C GLU A 360 -100.62 -19.31 18.62
N ASP A 361 -100.53 -20.34 19.47
CA ASP A 361 -99.25 -20.82 20.02
C ASP A 361 -98.36 -21.49 18.95
N GLU A 362 -98.94 -22.28 18.04
CA GLU A 362 -98.19 -22.97 16.98
C GLU A 362 -97.73 -21.98 15.90
N THR A 363 -98.55 -20.96 15.59
CA THR A 363 -98.14 -19.91 14.66
C THR A 363 -97.05 -19.03 15.25
N ALA A 364 -97.11 -18.67 16.53
CA ALA A 364 -96.06 -17.90 17.20
C ALA A 364 -94.71 -18.64 17.21
N LEU A 365 -94.72 -19.94 17.51
CA LEU A 365 -93.52 -20.79 17.45
C LEU A 365 -92.94 -20.87 16.04
N LEU A 366 -93.76 -21.12 15.01
CA LEU A 366 -93.28 -21.17 13.64
C LEU A 366 -92.75 -19.81 13.15
N HIS A 367 -93.39 -18.69 13.51
CA HIS A 367 -92.88 -17.35 13.19
C HIS A 367 -91.55 -17.05 13.91
N SER A 368 -91.38 -17.51 15.16
CA SER A 368 -90.11 -17.38 15.87
C SER A 368 -88.99 -18.16 15.18
N GLN A 369 -89.26 -19.39 14.75
CA GLN A 369 -88.30 -20.21 14.00
C GLN A 369 -88.00 -19.61 12.63
N ILE A 370 -88.98 -19.04 11.93
CA ILE A 370 -88.77 -18.34 10.66
C ILE A 370 -87.89 -17.11 10.86
N ALA A 371 -88.10 -16.35 11.94
CA ALA A 371 -87.29 -15.16 12.26
C ALA A 371 -85.85 -15.52 12.64
N GLU A 372 -85.65 -16.60 13.41
CA GLU A 372 -84.31 -17.12 13.70
C GLU A 372 -83.61 -17.58 12.43
N LEU A 373 -84.30 -18.39 11.60
CA LEU A 373 -83.75 -18.86 10.32
C LEU A 373 -83.46 -17.72 9.35
N SER A 374 -84.32 -16.71 9.25
CA SER A 374 -84.09 -15.55 8.40
C SER A 374 -82.92 -14.71 8.90
N SER A 375 -82.80 -14.49 10.21
CA SER A 375 -81.65 -13.78 10.79
C SER A 375 -80.34 -14.50 10.51
N ARG A 376 -80.35 -15.85 10.58
CA ARG A 376 -79.18 -16.67 10.29
C ARG A 376 -78.84 -16.67 8.81
N LEU A 377 -79.84 -16.62 7.94
CA LEU A 377 -79.67 -16.51 6.49
C LEU A 377 -79.09 -15.13 6.12
N GLU A 378 -79.59 -14.05 6.74
CA GLU A 378 -79.04 -12.69 6.57
C GLU A 378 -77.60 -12.58 7.08
N GLN A 379 -77.28 -13.18 8.23
CA GLN A 379 -75.91 -13.27 8.74
C GLN A 379 -74.99 -13.98 7.73
N LEU A 380 -75.39 -15.16 7.23
CA LEU A 380 -74.62 -15.90 6.23
C LEU A 380 -74.46 -15.14 4.91
N ILE A 381 -75.47 -14.38 4.48
CA ILE A 381 -75.38 -13.50 3.30
C ILE A 381 -74.39 -12.35 3.58
N SER A 382 -74.44 -11.74 4.76
CA SER A 382 -73.52 -10.65 5.13
C SER A 382 -72.07 -11.14 5.24
N GLU A 383 -71.85 -12.33 5.79
CA GLU A 383 -70.54 -12.99 5.85
C GLU A 383 -70.06 -13.35 4.43
N GLY A 384 -70.92 -13.92 3.59
CA GLY A 384 -70.60 -14.24 2.20
C GLY A 384 -70.24 -13.00 1.37
N THR A 385 -70.98 -11.90 1.53
CA THR A 385 -70.67 -10.62 0.85
C THR A 385 -69.40 -9.98 1.39
N HIS A 386 -69.12 -10.07 2.70
CA HIS A 386 -67.86 -9.64 3.29
C HIS A 386 -66.67 -10.45 2.73
N MET A 387 -66.78 -11.78 2.69
CA MET A 387 -65.76 -12.66 2.14
C MET A 387 -65.54 -12.40 0.64
N ALA A 388 -66.61 -12.20 -0.14
CA ALA A 388 -66.50 -11.86 -1.55
C ALA A 388 -65.81 -10.50 -1.78
N ARG A 389 -66.07 -9.51 -0.91
CA ARG A 389 -65.39 -8.21 -0.94
C ARG A 389 -63.91 -8.35 -0.60
N SER A 390 -63.58 -9.08 0.47
CA SER A 390 -62.20 -9.34 0.88
C SER A 390 -61.40 -10.12 -0.18
N LEU A 391 -62.01 -11.13 -0.81
CA LEU A 391 -61.41 -11.85 -1.95
C LEU A 391 -61.18 -10.94 -3.17
N ARG A 392 -62.07 -9.99 -3.40
CA ARG A 392 -61.94 -9.01 -4.49
C ARG A 392 -60.83 -7.99 -4.20
N GLU A 393 -60.73 -7.51 -2.97
CA GLU A 393 -59.63 -6.66 -2.51
C GLU A 393 -58.29 -7.38 -2.59
N GLY A 394 -58.23 -8.63 -2.11
CA GLY A 394 -57.02 -9.47 -2.21
C GLY A 394 -56.60 -9.75 -3.65
N SER A 395 -57.55 -10.00 -4.56
CA SER A 395 -57.22 -10.20 -5.98
C SER A 395 -56.78 -8.91 -6.69
N LEU A 396 -57.32 -7.75 -6.32
CA LEU A 396 -56.82 -6.45 -6.77
C LEU A 396 -55.41 -6.18 -6.24
N GLN A 397 -55.14 -6.47 -4.97
CA GLN A 397 -53.81 -6.33 -4.36
C GLN A 397 -52.79 -7.25 -5.05
N LEU A 398 -53.11 -8.53 -5.24
CA LEU A 398 -52.29 -9.45 -6.04
C LEU A 398 -52.05 -8.93 -7.46
N GLY A 399 -53.07 -8.33 -8.10
CA GLY A 399 -52.94 -7.70 -9.40
C GLY A 399 -51.98 -6.50 -9.41
N THR A 400 -51.96 -5.69 -8.36
CA THR A 400 -50.99 -4.59 -8.23
C THR A 400 -49.58 -5.09 -7.95
N GLU A 401 -49.44 -6.07 -7.04
CA GLU A 401 -48.15 -6.67 -6.70
C GLU A 401 -47.51 -7.35 -7.91
N THR A 402 -48.28 -8.14 -8.67
CA THR A 402 -47.79 -8.78 -9.90
C THR A 402 -47.31 -7.77 -10.94
N ARG A 403 -47.98 -6.61 -11.08
CA ARG A 403 -47.49 -5.52 -11.95
C ARG A 403 -46.18 -4.92 -11.43
N THR A 404 -46.09 -4.61 -10.13
CA THR A 404 -44.84 -4.09 -9.55
C THR A 404 -43.69 -5.08 -9.69
N ILE A 405 -43.94 -6.38 -9.56
CA ILE A 405 -42.95 -7.43 -9.80
C ILE A 405 -42.51 -7.41 -11.27
N SER A 406 -43.44 -7.27 -12.22
CA SER A 406 -43.09 -7.18 -13.64
C SER A 406 -42.24 -5.95 -13.98
N GLU A 407 -42.53 -4.80 -13.35
CA GLU A 407 -41.74 -3.57 -13.49
C GLU A 407 -40.35 -3.73 -12.89
N LEU A 408 -40.24 -4.30 -11.69
CA LEU A 408 -38.97 -4.60 -11.05
C LEU A 408 -38.13 -5.58 -11.88
N LEU A 409 -38.74 -6.61 -12.47
CA LEU A 409 -38.06 -7.52 -13.38
C LEU A 409 -37.54 -6.78 -14.63
N ALA A 410 -38.33 -5.87 -15.20
CA ALA A 410 -37.86 -5.04 -16.31
C ALA A 410 -36.66 -4.17 -15.89
N HIS A 411 -36.71 -3.54 -14.72
CA HIS A 411 -35.58 -2.77 -14.18
C HIS A 411 -34.33 -3.63 -13.94
N ILE A 412 -34.48 -4.86 -13.46
CA ILE A 412 -33.38 -5.81 -13.31
C ILE A 412 -32.73 -6.09 -14.68
N THR A 413 -33.52 -6.37 -15.71
CA THR A 413 -32.95 -6.62 -17.06
C THR A 413 -32.20 -5.41 -17.63
N VAL A 414 -32.69 -4.19 -17.36
CA VAL A 414 -32.00 -2.95 -17.76
C VAL A 414 -30.70 -2.79 -16.98
N ALA A 415 -30.71 -3.04 -15.67
CA ALA A 415 -29.51 -3.01 -14.84
C ALA A 415 -28.48 -4.06 -15.29
N ASP A 416 -28.91 -5.28 -15.61
CA ASP A 416 -28.04 -6.35 -16.13
C ASP A 416 -27.39 -5.95 -17.45
N ASN A 417 -28.14 -5.31 -18.36
CA ASN A 417 -27.59 -4.80 -19.62
C ASN A 417 -26.54 -3.70 -19.38
N ILE A 418 -26.77 -2.80 -18.41
CA ILE A 418 -25.80 -1.76 -18.03
C ILE A 418 -24.55 -2.41 -17.41
N ILE A 419 -24.72 -3.39 -16.52
CA ILE A 419 -23.61 -4.13 -15.91
C ILE A 419 -22.79 -4.85 -16.99
N ALA A 420 -23.44 -5.51 -17.95
CA ALA A 420 -22.78 -6.17 -19.06
C ALA A 420 -21.97 -5.18 -19.91
N ARG A 421 -22.53 -4.00 -20.22
CA ARG A 421 -21.82 -2.94 -20.94
C ARG A 421 -20.60 -2.44 -20.17
N LEU A 422 -20.76 -2.07 -18.90
CA LEU A 422 -19.66 -1.61 -18.04
C LEU A 422 -18.56 -2.67 -17.90
N ASN A 423 -18.93 -3.95 -17.85
CA ASN A 423 -17.96 -5.05 -17.84
C ASN A 423 -17.18 -5.15 -19.15
N MET A 424 -17.81 -4.95 -20.30
CA MET A 424 -17.12 -4.91 -21.60
C MET A 424 -16.19 -3.71 -21.71
N GLU A 425 -16.63 -2.52 -21.28
CA GLU A 425 -15.79 -1.31 -21.24
C GLU A 425 -14.59 -1.51 -20.30
N THR A 426 -14.81 -2.08 -19.12
CA THR A 426 -13.73 -2.40 -18.16
C THR A 426 -12.74 -3.41 -18.74
N LYS A 427 -13.21 -4.44 -19.46
CA LYS A 427 -12.33 -5.40 -20.14
C LYS A 427 -11.53 -4.74 -21.25
N SER A 428 -12.15 -3.90 -22.07
CA SER A 428 -11.47 -3.18 -23.15
C SER A 428 -10.37 -2.26 -22.59
N ILE A 429 -10.67 -1.49 -21.52
CA ILE A 429 -9.70 -0.63 -20.85
C ILE A 429 -8.56 -1.47 -20.25
N ARG A 430 -8.86 -2.63 -19.67
CA ARG A 430 -7.83 -3.53 -19.13
C ARG A 430 -6.90 -4.05 -20.23
N CYS A 431 -7.44 -4.51 -21.35
CA CYS A 431 -6.62 -4.95 -22.49
C CYS A 431 -5.75 -3.80 -23.03
N ALA A 432 -6.31 -2.59 -23.16
CA ALA A 432 -5.55 -1.41 -23.59
C ALA A 432 -4.44 -1.02 -22.60
N LEU A 433 -4.70 -1.18 -21.30
CA LEU A 433 -3.68 -0.98 -20.27
C LEU A 433 -2.58 -2.03 -20.36
N GLU A 434 -2.94 -3.30 -20.53
CA GLU A 434 -1.97 -4.40 -20.70
C GLU A 434 -1.08 -4.16 -21.93
N THR A 435 -1.65 -3.78 -23.08
CA THR A 435 -0.85 -3.45 -24.27
C THR A 435 0.06 -2.24 -24.03
N ALA A 436 -0.44 -1.17 -23.39
CA ALA A 436 0.37 -0.01 -23.06
C ALA A 436 1.51 -0.35 -22.09
N THR A 437 1.28 -1.22 -21.11
CA THR A 437 2.34 -1.68 -20.19
C THR A 437 3.39 -2.53 -20.92
N GLN A 438 2.98 -3.37 -21.86
CA GLN A 438 3.90 -4.14 -22.70
C GLN A 438 4.73 -3.22 -23.59
N GLU A 439 4.12 -2.22 -24.22
CA GLU A 439 4.82 -1.20 -25.01
C GLU A 439 5.85 -0.43 -24.17
N VAL A 440 5.46 0.06 -22.99
CA VAL A 440 6.39 0.75 -22.07
C VAL A 440 7.54 -0.17 -21.67
N SER A 441 7.27 -1.44 -21.36
CA SER A 441 8.32 -2.39 -21.02
C SER A 441 9.28 -2.65 -22.20
N SER A 442 8.75 -2.77 -23.43
CA SER A 442 9.56 -2.90 -24.64
C SER A 442 10.43 -1.67 -24.86
N LYS A 443 9.88 -0.46 -24.67
CA LYS A 443 10.63 0.80 -24.79
C LYS A 443 11.67 0.99 -23.71
N LEU A 444 11.43 0.51 -22.49
CA LEU A 444 12.42 0.50 -21.43
C LEU A 444 13.60 -0.40 -21.80
N VAL A 445 13.33 -1.61 -22.28
CA VAL A 445 14.38 -2.54 -22.75
C VAL A 445 15.16 -1.95 -23.93
N GLU A 446 14.48 -1.36 -24.92
CA GLU A 446 15.13 -0.66 -26.03
C GLU A 446 16.06 0.47 -25.52
N ASN A 447 15.62 1.26 -24.54
CA ASN A 447 16.44 2.31 -23.95
C ASN A 447 17.66 1.75 -23.21
N ASP A 448 17.47 0.69 -22.41
CA ASP A 448 18.57 0.03 -21.71
C ASP A 448 19.61 -0.55 -22.68
N LEU A 449 19.17 -1.14 -23.80
CA LEU A 449 20.06 -1.60 -24.87
C LEU A 449 20.87 -0.44 -25.47
N VAL A 450 20.22 0.67 -25.81
CA VAL A 450 20.90 1.87 -26.33
C VAL A 450 21.87 2.45 -25.29
N ALA A 451 21.50 2.45 -24.01
CA ALA A 451 22.37 2.91 -22.94
C ALA A 451 23.64 2.05 -22.85
N VAL A 452 23.52 0.72 -23.00
CA VAL A 452 24.67 -0.19 -23.06
C VAL A 452 25.53 0.09 -24.29
N GLU A 453 24.94 0.25 -25.48
CA GLU A 453 25.69 0.61 -26.69
C GLU A 453 26.45 1.93 -26.54
N VAL A 454 25.82 2.96 -25.95
CA VAL A 454 26.47 4.24 -25.66
C VAL A 454 27.65 4.05 -24.69
N LEU A 455 27.52 3.20 -23.67
CA LEU A 455 28.61 2.89 -22.76
C LEU A 455 29.75 2.15 -23.46
N GLU A 456 29.45 1.19 -24.34
CA GLU A 456 30.45 0.47 -25.14
C GLU A 456 31.20 1.43 -26.07
N LEU A 457 30.49 2.30 -26.78
CA LEU A 457 31.09 3.33 -27.63
C LEU A 457 31.94 4.32 -26.81
N ARG A 458 31.48 4.74 -25.63
CA ARG A 458 32.27 5.59 -24.73
C ARG A 458 33.54 4.89 -24.25
N ARG A 459 33.47 3.60 -23.90
CA ARG A 459 34.64 2.81 -23.52
C ARG A 459 35.63 2.69 -24.68
N ALA A 460 35.15 2.33 -25.87
CA ALA A 460 35.98 2.25 -27.07
C ALA A 460 36.64 3.60 -27.42
N LEU A 461 35.90 4.70 -27.31
CA LEU A 461 36.43 6.05 -27.50
C LEU A 461 37.50 6.38 -26.45
N SER A 462 37.25 6.08 -25.18
CA SER A 462 38.21 6.33 -24.10
C SER A 462 39.50 5.50 -24.27
N ALA A 463 39.39 4.25 -24.73
CA ALA A 463 40.54 3.40 -25.04
C ALA A 463 41.37 3.99 -26.19
N ARG A 464 40.71 4.36 -27.31
CA ARG A 464 41.38 5.01 -28.45
C ARG A 464 42.00 6.36 -28.09
N ALA A 465 41.34 7.15 -27.25
CA ALA A 465 41.90 8.40 -26.75
C ALA A 465 43.16 8.12 -25.91
N GLY A 466 43.13 7.11 -25.03
CA GLY A 466 44.30 6.66 -24.27
C GLY A 466 45.47 6.26 -25.17
N GLU A 467 45.22 5.42 -26.19
CA GLU A 467 46.23 5.02 -27.18
C GLU A 467 46.82 6.23 -27.92
N ALA A 468 45.97 7.16 -28.38
CA ALA A 468 46.40 8.38 -29.05
C ALA A 468 47.27 9.28 -28.14
N HIS A 469 46.92 9.38 -26.86
CA HIS A 469 47.72 10.10 -25.87
C HIS A 469 49.08 9.43 -25.66
N LEU A 470 49.14 8.11 -25.53
CA LEU A 470 50.38 7.36 -25.39
C LEU A 470 51.28 7.52 -26.62
N LEU A 471 50.74 7.39 -27.83
CA LEU A 471 51.48 7.62 -29.07
C LEU A 471 51.99 9.06 -29.18
N ARG A 472 51.18 10.05 -28.78
CA ARG A 472 51.59 11.45 -28.75
C ARG A 472 52.71 11.68 -27.74
N GLN A 473 52.64 11.06 -26.56
CA GLN A 473 53.69 11.13 -25.55
C GLN A 473 54.98 10.49 -26.05
N GLN A 474 54.92 9.29 -26.63
CA GLN A 474 56.07 8.63 -27.24
C GLN A 474 56.70 9.48 -28.35
N ARG A 475 55.87 10.10 -29.21
CA ARG A 475 56.35 11.03 -30.23
C ARG A 475 57.11 12.21 -29.63
N ILE A 476 56.58 12.84 -28.58
CA ILE A 476 57.23 13.96 -27.89
C ILE A 476 58.57 13.50 -27.28
N MET A 477 58.58 12.36 -26.58
CA MET A 477 59.81 11.80 -26.01
C MET A 477 60.88 11.52 -27.08
N LEU A 478 60.49 10.96 -28.22
CA LEU A 478 61.40 10.73 -29.35
C LEU A 478 61.89 12.04 -29.98
N GLN A 479 61.02 13.05 -30.09
CA GLN A 479 61.41 14.38 -30.57
C GLN A 479 62.44 15.03 -29.65
N GLU A 480 62.22 15.02 -28.34
CA GLU A 480 63.17 15.53 -27.36
C GLU A 480 64.50 14.76 -27.37
N ALA A 481 64.46 13.43 -27.50
CA ALA A 481 65.66 12.60 -27.62
C ALA A 481 66.45 12.93 -28.89
N LEU A 482 65.77 13.12 -30.03
CA LEU A 482 66.40 13.54 -31.28
C LEU A 482 67.00 14.94 -31.18
N GLU A 483 66.34 15.89 -30.52
CA GLU A 483 66.88 17.23 -30.29
C GLU A 483 68.12 17.19 -29.40
N LYS A 484 68.12 16.41 -28.33
CA LYS A 484 69.29 16.18 -27.48
C LYS A 484 70.45 15.59 -28.29
N HIS A 485 70.21 14.54 -29.06
CA HIS A 485 71.24 13.94 -29.92
C HIS A 485 71.77 14.91 -30.99
N LYS A 486 70.93 15.77 -31.56
CA LYS A 486 71.39 16.82 -32.48
C LYS A 486 72.31 17.81 -31.78
N LEU A 487 71.97 18.25 -30.58
CA LEU A 487 72.82 19.16 -29.79
C LEU A 487 74.13 18.49 -29.38
N GLU A 488 74.10 17.23 -28.94
CA GLU A 488 75.31 16.44 -28.66
C GLU A 488 76.21 16.33 -29.90
N HIS A 489 75.64 16.01 -31.06
CA HIS A 489 76.38 15.93 -32.31
C HIS A 489 77.01 17.27 -32.71
N LEU A 490 76.28 18.38 -32.54
CA LEU A 490 76.81 19.73 -32.79
C LEU A 490 78.02 20.03 -31.90
N VAL A 491 77.93 19.72 -30.60
CA VAL A 491 79.06 19.88 -29.68
C VAL A 491 80.24 19.00 -30.11
N HIS A 492 80.01 17.74 -30.50
CA HIS A 492 81.08 16.87 -31.01
C HIS A 492 81.74 17.44 -32.28
N VAL A 493 80.96 17.97 -33.21
CA VAL A 493 81.48 18.63 -34.42
C VAL A 493 82.34 19.84 -34.05
N ASP A 494 81.90 20.66 -33.09
CA ASP A 494 82.67 21.82 -32.66
C ASP A 494 83.96 21.42 -31.93
N VAL A 495 83.94 20.36 -31.10
CA VAL A 495 85.15 19.78 -30.51
C VAL A 495 86.12 19.34 -31.61
N LEU A 496 85.66 18.56 -32.60
CA LEU A 496 86.49 18.13 -33.74
C LEU A 496 87.02 19.32 -34.56
N ARG A 497 86.24 20.39 -34.72
CA ARG A 497 86.72 21.64 -35.35
C ARG A 497 87.82 22.30 -34.54
N THR A 498 87.70 22.34 -33.21
CA THR A 498 88.77 22.89 -32.36
C THR A 498 90.02 22.02 -32.38
N GLU A 499 89.89 20.69 -32.33
CA GLU A 499 91.00 19.75 -32.44
C GLU A 499 91.73 19.90 -33.78
N THR A 500 90.99 19.95 -34.90
CA THR A 500 91.59 20.17 -36.22
C THR A 500 92.29 21.53 -36.32
N MET A 501 91.76 22.58 -35.70
CA MET A 501 92.43 23.89 -35.61
C MET A 501 93.70 23.84 -34.77
N LEU A 502 93.71 23.08 -33.65
CA LEU A 502 94.90 22.87 -32.84
C LEU A 502 95.97 22.09 -33.61
N ILE A 503 95.60 20.98 -34.26
CA ILE A 503 96.50 20.18 -35.11
C ILE A 503 97.09 21.04 -36.24
N ARG A 504 96.28 21.93 -36.85
CA ARG A 504 96.79 22.88 -37.87
C ARG A 504 97.83 23.84 -37.28
N LYS A 505 97.57 24.41 -36.10
CA LYS A 505 98.55 25.27 -35.40
C LYS A 505 99.84 24.53 -35.07
N GLU A 506 99.74 23.28 -34.59
CA GLU A 506 100.91 22.44 -34.31
C GLU A 506 101.70 22.13 -35.59
N ARG A 507 101.01 21.80 -36.68
CA ARG A 507 101.62 21.64 -38.01
C ARG A 507 102.35 22.90 -38.45
N ASP A 508 101.76 24.08 -38.27
CA ASP A 508 102.38 25.36 -38.65
C ASP A 508 103.61 25.68 -37.79
N ILE A 509 103.55 25.39 -36.49
CA ILE A 509 104.72 25.52 -35.59
C ILE A 509 105.83 24.58 -36.02
N ALA A 510 105.51 23.31 -36.30
CA ALA A 510 106.47 22.32 -36.79
C ALA A 510 107.07 22.75 -38.14
N ALA A 511 106.25 23.25 -39.07
CA ALA A 511 106.69 23.77 -40.35
C ALA A 511 107.66 24.96 -40.17
N LYS A 512 107.34 25.92 -39.28
CA LYS A 512 108.23 27.04 -38.94
C LYS A 512 109.56 26.55 -38.35
N ALA A 513 109.52 25.57 -37.45
CA ALA A 513 110.72 24.98 -36.87
C ALA A 513 111.59 24.29 -37.94
N ILE A 514 110.98 23.55 -38.87
CA ILE A 514 111.67 22.95 -40.02
C ILE A 514 112.28 24.04 -40.92
N SER A 515 111.53 25.08 -41.28
CA SER A 515 112.05 26.20 -42.08
C SER A 515 113.22 26.91 -41.40
N GLN A 516 113.16 27.12 -40.07
CA GLN A 516 114.27 27.67 -39.30
C GLN A 516 115.50 26.76 -39.33
N ARG A 517 115.32 25.44 -39.16
CA ARG A 517 116.42 24.45 -39.27
C ARG A 517 117.01 24.40 -40.67
N LEU A 518 116.19 24.43 -41.71
CA LEU A 518 116.65 24.50 -43.11
C LEU A 518 117.42 25.79 -43.38
N HIS A 519 116.94 26.94 -42.87
CA HIS A 519 117.65 28.21 -43.00
C HIS A 519 118.99 28.21 -42.24
N GLN A 520 119.05 27.63 -41.05
CA GLN A 520 120.30 27.41 -40.31
C GLN A 520 121.26 26.48 -41.06
N SER A 521 120.74 25.38 -41.62
CA SER A 521 121.51 24.46 -42.47
C SER A 521 122.07 25.18 -43.70
N GLY A 522 121.26 25.97 -44.40
CA GLY A 522 121.70 26.78 -45.55
C GLY A 522 122.76 27.82 -45.17
N LYS A 523 122.67 28.44 -43.98
CA LYS A 523 123.74 29.31 -43.44
C LYS A 523 125.02 28.54 -43.16
N LEU A 524 124.94 27.35 -42.58
CA LEU A 524 126.10 26.49 -42.34
C LEU A 524 126.71 26.00 -43.66
N GLN A 525 125.90 25.66 -44.65
CA GLN A 525 126.33 25.27 -45.98
C GLN A 525 127.02 26.43 -46.70
N SER A 526 126.44 27.64 -46.72
CA SER A 526 127.09 28.83 -47.27
C SER A 526 128.40 29.18 -46.54
N LYS A 527 128.47 28.98 -45.21
CA LYS A 527 129.74 29.09 -44.46
C LYS A 527 130.75 28.02 -44.86
N ALA A 528 130.32 26.78 -45.08
CA ALA A 528 131.19 25.71 -45.56
C ALA A 528 131.68 25.98 -46.99
N ASP A 529 130.82 26.46 -47.88
CA ASP A 529 131.16 26.83 -49.26
C ASP A 529 132.10 28.04 -49.29
N THR A 530 131.92 29.05 -48.44
CA THR A 530 132.85 30.18 -48.33
C THR A 530 134.17 29.80 -47.66
N LEU A 531 134.19 28.89 -46.68
CA LEU A 531 135.44 28.32 -46.15
C LEU A 531 136.16 27.47 -47.19
N GLY A 532 135.42 26.65 -47.95
CA GLY A 532 135.94 25.89 -49.09
C GLY A 532 136.45 26.81 -50.20
N SER A 533 135.76 27.91 -50.51
CA SER A 533 136.22 28.92 -51.46
C SER A 533 137.37 29.78 -50.92
N LYS A 534 137.54 29.94 -49.60
CA LYS A 534 138.76 30.53 -49.01
C LYS A 534 139.94 29.55 -49.04
N GLN A 535 139.67 28.25 -48.88
CA GLN A 535 140.64 27.18 -49.15
C GLN A 535 140.97 27.06 -50.65
N CYS A 536 140.08 27.54 -51.53
CA CYS A 536 140.20 27.55 -52.99
C CYS A 536 140.12 28.97 -53.58
N GLY A 537 140.67 29.96 -52.89
CA GLY A 537 140.58 31.37 -53.27
C GLY A 537 141.67 31.75 -54.26
N ALA A 538 141.29 31.80 -55.54
CA ALA A 538 142.15 32.15 -56.66
C ALA A 538 142.25 33.67 -56.85
N GLU A 539 143.48 34.15 -57.06
CA GLU A 539 143.77 35.16 -58.09
C GLU A 539 144.85 34.57 -59.01
N ASN A 540 144.48 34.49 -60.30
CA ASN A 540 145.32 34.18 -61.47
C ASN A 540 145.68 32.70 -61.72
N GLY A 541 145.06 32.17 -62.79
CA GLY A 541 145.25 30.85 -63.38
C GLY A 541 146.63 30.22 -63.20
N GLY A 542 146.62 29.13 -62.43
CA GLY A 542 147.72 28.19 -62.24
C GLY A 542 147.30 27.24 -61.13
N TYR A 543 147.31 25.93 -61.42
CA TYR A 543 146.95 24.85 -60.50
C TYR A 543 147.60 25.07 -59.12
N VAL A 544 146.81 25.44 -58.09
CA VAL A 544 147.33 25.65 -56.73
C VAL A 544 147.23 24.33 -55.95
N PRO A 545 148.36 23.79 -55.51
CA PRO A 545 148.40 22.48 -54.88
C PRO A 545 147.93 22.54 -53.41
N THR A 546 147.14 21.54 -53.02
CA THR A 546 146.46 21.34 -51.73
C THR A 546 147.42 21.42 -50.54
N GLN A 547 146.93 21.68 -49.33
CA GLN A 547 147.71 21.73 -48.06
C GLN A 547 148.69 20.55 -47.86
N ALA A 548 148.41 19.38 -48.45
CA ALA A 548 149.34 18.25 -48.52
C ALA A 548 150.66 18.57 -49.26
N HIS A 549 150.65 19.37 -50.32
CA HIS A 549 151.84 19.76 -51.08
C HIS A 549 152.76 20.70 -50.29
N PHE A 550 152.21 21.64 -49.53
CA PHE A 550 153.01 22.46 -48.62
C PHE A 550 153.56 21.64 -47.45
N ILE A 551 152.83 20.62 -46.97
CA ILE A 551 153.35 19.65 -45.99
C ILE A 551 154.48 18.80 -46.59
N ILE A 552 154.37 18.36 -47.84
CA ILE A 552 155.40 17.57 -48.53
C ILE A 552 156.65 18.41 -48.84
N ARG A 553 156.48 19.66 -49.28
CA ARG A 553 157.59 20.59 -49.53
C ARG A 553 158.27 21.02 -48.22
N ALA A 554 157.48 21.25 -47.16
CA ALA A 554 158.01 21.46 -45.82
C ALA A 554 158.72 20.21 -45.27
N ALA A 555 158.26 19.00 -45.59
CA ALA A 555 158.93 17.76 -45.19
C ALA A 555 160.27 17.54 -45.91
N GLN A 556 160.35 17.86 -47.21
CA GLN A 556 161.59 17.79 -48.00
C GLN A 556 162.62 18.83 -47.51
N GLN A 557 162.20 20.08 -47.31
CA GLN A 557 163.06 21.13 -46.72
C GLN A 557 163.45 20.79 -45.27
N LYS A 558 162.56 20.15 -44.49
CA LYS A 558 162.87 19.65 -43.14
C LYS A 558 163.93 18.55 -43.16
N GLN A 559 164.02 17.74 -44.21
CA GLN A 559 165.00 16.65 -44.29
C GLN A 559 166.40 17.15 -44.66
N GLU A 560 166.48 18.14 -45.55
CA GLU A 560 167.71 18.91 -45.84
C GLU A 560 168.17 19.68 -44.58
N LEU A 561 167.24 20.37 -43.91
CA LEU A 561 167.49 21.02 -42.62
C LEU A 561 167.80 20.02 -41.48
N LEU A 562 167.44 18.73 -41.56
CA LEU A 562 167.81 17.73 -40.55
C LEU A 562 169.24 17.22 -40.72
N TYR A 563 169.78 17.19 -41.94
CA TYR A 563 171.20 16.96 -42.18
C TYR A 563 172.03 18.16 -41.68
N GLU A 564 171.58 19.38 -41.96
CA GLU A 564 172.21 20.60 -41.44
C GLU A 564 172.00 20.74 -39.92
N ALA A 565 170.84 20.37 -39.38
CA ALA A 565 170.56 20.38 -37.95
C ALA A 565 171.26 19.25 -37.19
N GLN A 566 171.70 18.15 -37.79
CA GLN A 566 172.58 17.19 -37.09
C GLN A 566 173.98 17.78 -36.89
N ALA A 567 174.51 18.49 -37.89
CA ALA A 567 175.77 19.24 -37.77
C ALA A 567 175.65 20.38 -36.73
N VAL A 568 174.52 21.08 -36.70
CA VAL A 568 174.26 22.15 -35.72
C VAL A 568 173.84 21.61 -34.34
N ARG A 569 173.19 20.45 -34.22
CA ARG A 569 172.87 19.81 -32.91
C ARG A 569 174.11 19.34 -32.17
N ALA A 570 175.16 18.94 -32.87
CA ALA A 570 176.48 18.73 -32.25
C ALA A 570 177.01 20.03 -31.62
N ALA A 571 176.79 21.19 -32.25
CA ALA A 571 177.16 22.50 -31.71
C ALA A 571 176.18 23.02 -30.63
N ILE A 572 174.88 22.71 -30.74
CA ILE A 572 173.84 23.13 -29.78
C ILE A 572 173.88 22.32 -28.48
N ALA A 573 174.28 21.05 -28.50
CA ALA A 573 174.47 20.29 -27.25
C ALA A 573 175.54 20.93 -26.33
N GLN A 574 176.55 21.61 -26.91
CA GLN A 574 177.48 22.45 -26.15
C GLN A 574 176.80 23.70 -25.57
N ALA A 575 175.89 24.36 -26.31
CA ALA A 575 175.18 25.56 -25.86
C ALA A 575 173.98 25.29 -24.91
N GLU A 576 173.36 24.10 -24.95
CA GLU A 576 172.23 23.75 -24.06
C GLU A 576 172.67 23.50 -22.62
N SER A 577 173.93 23.13 -22.38
CA SER A 577 174.52 23.18 -21.04
C SER A 577 174.55 24.62 -20.49
N GLU A 578 174.66 25.63 -21.36
CA GLU A 578 174.75 27.05 -20.97
C GLU A 578 173.35 27.65 -20.73
N LEU A 579 172.32 27.19 -21.44
CA LEU A 579 170.92 27.65 -21.31
C LEU A 579 170.15 27.09 -20.11
N GLY A 580 170.60 25.98 -19.50
CA GLY A 580 170.08 25.50 -18.22
C GLY A 580 170.18 26.56 -17.10
N GLY A 581 171.16 27.46 -17.19
CA GLY A 581 171.32 28.61 -16.29
C GLY A 581 170.26 29.72 -16.46
N LEU A 582 169.55 29.79 -17.60
CA LEU A 582 168.58 30.87 -17.89
C LEU A 582 167.13 30.54 -17.49
N HIS A 583 166.80 29.26 -17.29
CA HIS A 583 165.44 28.79 -17.02
C HIS A 583 164.91 29.22 -15.63
N GLN A 584 165.78 29.57 -14.68
CA GLN A 584 165.40 30.13 -13.38
C GLN A 584 164.77 31.54 -13.44
N ALA A 585 164.85 32.26 -14.56
CA ALA A 585 164.35 33.63 -14.66
C ALA A 585 162.86 33.77 -15.07
N SER A 586 162.23 32.75 -15.66
CA SER A 586 160.90 32.88 -16.30
C SER A 586 159.71 32.52 -15.38
N GLU A 587 159.94 31.79 -14.29
CA GLU A 587 158.89 31.45 -13.30
C GLU A 587 158.21 32.68 -12.65
N GLN A 588 158.79 33.88 -12.78
CA GLN A 588 158.18 35.12 -12.29
C GLN A 588 157.02 35.65 -13.15
N MET A 589 156.91 35.30 -14.44
CA MET A 589 155.85 35.79 -15.33
C MET A 589 154.49 35.09 -15.15
N ARG A 590 154.47 33.89 -14.56
CA ARG A 590 153.25 33.10 -14.35
C ARG A 590 152.26 33.70 -13.32
N LYS A 591 152.64 34.73 -12.57
CA LYS A 591 151.80 35.31 -11.50
C LYS A 591 150.80 36.39 -11.98
N SER A 592 150.89 36.90 -13.21
CA SER A 592 150.08 38.07 -13.64
C SER A 592 148.71 37.76 -14.26
N ASN A 593 148.46 36.58 -14.84
CA ASN A 593 147.22 36.36 -15.61
C ASN A 593 146.05 35.77 -14.79
N ALA A 594 146.21 35.65 -13.47
CA ALA A 594 145.18 35.21 -12.54
C ALA A 594 144.02 36.23 -12.34
N GLU A 595 144.13 37.46 -12.84
CA GLU A 595 143.15 38.54 -12.61
C GLU A 595 141.95 38.56 -13.59
N VAL A 596 141.96 37.77 -14.68
CA VAL A 596 140.89 37.77 -15.70
C VAL A 596 139.70 36.84 -15.34
N ALA A 597 139.80 36.10 -14.23
CA ALA A 597 138.77 35.16 -13.77
C ALA A 597 137.49 35.80 -13.15
N CYS A 598 137.32 37.13 -13.16
CA CYS A 598 136.29 37.82 -12.36
C CYS A 598 135.10 38.49 -13.10
N SER A 599 134.92 38.34 -14.41
CA SER A 599 133.73 38.91 -15.08
C SER A 599 132.81 37.84 -15.68
N PHE A 600 131.53 37.91 -15.32
CA PHE A 600 130.34 37.25 -15.91
C PHE A 600 129.84 35.95 -15.24
N ARG A 601 129.05 36.13 -14.16
CA ARG A 601 128.05 35.16 -13.64
C ARG A 601 126.65 35.80 -13.43
N CYS A 602 125.60 35.01 -13.76
CA CYS A 602 124.16 34.99 -13.31
C CYS A 602 123.09 35.84 -14.07
N PRO A 603 121.73 35.58 -14.02
CA PRO A 603 120.89 34.44 -13.52
C PRO A 603 119.59 34.07 -14.38
N LYS A 604 118.78 33.05 -13.98
CA LYS A 604 117.36 32.81 -14.38
C LYS A 604 116.52 32.41 -13.15
N VAL A 605 115.54 33.22 -12.73
CA VAL A 605 114.63 32.95 -11.58
C VAL A 605 113.13 33.21 -11.86
N ASP A 606 112.75 33.92 -12.94
CA ASP A 606 111.35 34.41 -13.08
C ASP A 606 110.33 33.41 -13.66
N GLU A 607 110.75 32.30 -14.28
CA GLU A 607 109.84 31.38 -15.00
C GLU A 607 109.09 30.38 -14.10
N LEU A 608 109.56 30.13 -12.87
CA LEU A 608 108.98 29.13 -11.96
C LEU A 608 107.81 29.65 -11.10
N GLU A 609 107.75 30.96 -10.82
CA GLU A 609 106.71 31.56 -9.98
C GLU A 609 105.36 31.67 -10.70
N GLN A 610 105.36 31.87 -12.03
CA GLN A 610 104.12 32.01 -12.81
C GLN A 610 103.36 30.68 -13.00
N GLN A 611 104.07 29.54 -13.04
CA GLN A 611 103.42 28.23 -13.18
C GLN A 611 102.71 27.77 -11.90
N GLN A 612 103.18 28.19 -10.72
CA GLN A 612 102.53 27.84 -9.45
C GLN A 612 101.22 28.60 -9.21
N GLN A 613 101.04 29.80 -9.76
CA GLN A 613 99.81 30.59 -9.60
C GLN A 613 98.64 30.02 -10.40
N GLY A 614 98.86 29.58 -11.65
CA GLY A 614 97.80 29.00 -12.49
C GLY A 614 97.22 27.66 -11.97
N MET A 615 98.03 26.87 -11.26
CA MET A 615 97.55 25.62 -10.64
C MET A 615 96.70 25.87 -9.39
N ARG A 616 96.97 26.95 -8.64
CA ARG A 616 96.16 27.35 -7.48
C ARG A 616 94.78 27.86 -7.87
N GLU A 617 94.66 28.53 -9.01
CA GLU A 617 93.37 29.02 -9.52
C GLU A 617 92.47 27.88 -10.01
N ARG A 618 93.04 26.88 -10.70
CA ARG A 618 92.30 25.67 -11.11
C ARG A 618 91.80 24.86 -9.92
N LEU A 619 92.60 24.77 -8.85
CA LEU A 619 92.19 24.12 -7.60
C LEU A 619 91.04 24.87 -6.91
N LYS A 620 91.07 26.21 -6.89
CA LYS A 620 89.96 27.02 -6.33
C LYS A 620 88.66 26.84 -7.12
N ALA A 621 88.74 26.76 -8.45
CA ALA A 621 87.56 26.53 -9.29
C ALA A 621 86.94 25.13 -9.08
N SER A 622 87.76 24.08 -8.91
CA SER A 622 87.24 22.73 -8.63
C SER A 622 86.67 22.59 -7.21
N VAL A 623 87.28 23.25 -6.22
CA VAL A 623 86.74 23.31 -4.85
C VAL A 623 85.39 24.04 -4.83
N HIS A 624 85.23 25.12 -5.60
CA HIS A 624 83.96 25.84 -5.70
C HIS A 624 82.85 25.00 -6.34
N THR A 625 83.14 24.23 -7.41
CA THR A 625 82.14 23.33 -8.02
C THR A 625 81.78 22.17 -7.10
N LEU A 626 82.74 21.62 -6.36
CA LEU A 626 82.46 20.62 -5.32
C LEU A 626 81.60 21.18 -4.19
N GLN A 627 81.86 22.41 -3.72
CA GLN A 627 81.04 23.07 -2.71
C GLN A 627 79.61 23.33 -3.20
N GLN A 628 79.42 23.74 -4.46
CA GLN A 628 78.10 23.90 -5.05
C GLN A 628 77.33 22.56 -5.14
N ARG A 629 78.00 21.48 -5.56
CA ARG A 629 77.40 20.14 -5.60
C ARG A 629 77.05 19.65 -4.20
N ASN A 630 77.91 19.90 -3.21
CA ASN A 630 77.66 19.49 -1.82
C ASN A 630 76.47 20.25 -1.22
N ARG A 631 76.33 21.56 -1.50
CA ARG A 631 75.14 22.34 -1.13
C ARG A 631 73.87 21.83 -1.81
N HIS A 632 73.96 21.43 -3.08
CA HIS A 632 72.82 20.84 -3.78
C HIS A 632 72.42 19.47 -3.20
N CYS A 633 73.40 18.62 -2.87
CA CYS A 633 73.15 17.35 -2.18
C CYS A 633 72.53 17.55 -0.80
N GLN A 634 72.99 18.55 -0.02
CA GLN A 634 72.40 18.90 1.27
C GLN A 634 70.96 19.43 1.13
N ALA A 635 70.68 20.24 0.12
CA ALA A 635 69.32 20.72 -0.16
C ALA A 635 68.37 19.56 -0.53
N LEU A 636 68.84 18.61 -1.34
CA LEU A 636 68.08 17.41 -1.67
C LEU A 636 67.87 16.50 -0.46
N GLN A 637 68.88 16.34 0.40
CA GLN A 637 68.74 15.59 1.67
C GLN A 637 67.71 16.23 2.60
N ALA A 638 67.77 17.56 2.78
CA ALA A 638 66.79 18.27 3.60
C ALA A 638 65.36 18.18 3.04
N SER A 639 65.20 18.24 1.71
CA SER A 639 63.89 18.03 1.06
C SER A 639 63.36 16.61 1.29
N ASN A 640 64.23 15.61 1.17
CA ASN A 640 63.84 14.21 1.35
C ASN A 640 63.51 13.90 2.83
N GLU A 641 64.25 14.47 3.78
CA GLU A 641 63.94 14.40 5.21
C GLU A 641 62.59 15.07 5.53
N ALA A 642 62.30 16.22 4.92
CA ALA A 642 61.01 16.89 5.05
C ALA A 642 59.85 16.06 4.47
N ASP A 643 60.06 15.41 3.32
CA ASP A 643 59.07 14.52 2.70
C ASP A 643 58.87 13.25 3.55
N CYS A 644 59.93 12.66 4.12
CA CYS A 644 59.83 11.54 5.06
C CYS A 644 59.08 11.92 6.34
N ALA A 645 59.32 13.11 6.89
CA ALA A 645 58.57 13.62 8.04
C ALA A 645 57.09 13.83 7.71
N ARG A 646 56.78 14.37 6.52
CA ARG A 646 55.40 14.52 6.04
C ARG A 646 54.70 13.16 5.88
N LEU A 647 55.38 12.17 5.31
CA LEU A 647 54.85 10.81 5.18
C LEU A 647 54.60 10.15 6.55
N ALA A 648 55.50 10.32 7.51
CA ALA A 648 55.32 9.80 8.87
C ALA A 648 54.11 10.43 9.57
N ASN A 649 53.91 11.75 9.41
CA ASN A 649 52.73 12.44 9.95
C ASN A 649 51.43 11.94 9.31
N LEU A 650 51.39 11.81 7.98
CA LEU A 650 50.22 11.27 7.27
C LEU A 650 49.91 9.84 7.70
N GLN A 651 50.93 8.99 7.92
CA GLN A 651 50.72 7.64 8.45
C GLN A 651 50.20 7.63 9.90
N ALA A 652 50.62 8.58 10.74
CA ALA A 652 50.09 8.72 12.10
C ALA A 652 48.63 9.19 12.09
N GLU A 653 48.28 10.14 11.22
CA GLU A 653 46.91 10.59 10.99
C GLU A 653 46.03 9.45 10.47
N GLU A 654 46.52 8.66 9.50
CA GLU A 654 45.82 7.50 8.97
C GLU A 654 45.53 6.48 10.07
N LYS A 655 46.50 6.16 10.93
CA LYS A 655 46.30 5.26 12.08
C LYS A 655 45.29 5.82 13.08
N SER A 656 45.34 7.11 13.38
CA SER A 656 44.38 7.78 14.26
C SER A 656 42.96 7.69 13.70
N LEU A 657 42.78 7.96 12.40
CA LEU A 657 41.50 7.85 11.72
C LEU A 657 41.01 6.39 11.64
N GLN A 658 41.90 5.43 11.42
CA GLN A 658 41.56 4.01 11.46
C GLN A 658 41.08 3.59 12.86
N CYS A 659 41.75 4.05 13.93
CA CYS A 659 41.30 3.84 15.31
C CYS A 659 39.91 4.46 15.53
N GLN A 660 39.67 5.71 15.13
CA GLN A 660 38.36 6.36 15.24
C GLN A 660 37.27 5.62 14.43
N CYS A 661 37.57 5.14 13.23
CA CYS A 661 36.67 4.31 12.43
C CYS A 661 36.34 2.98 13.15
N SER A 662 37.32 2.35 13.80
CA SER A 662 37.10 1.12 14.56
C SER A 662 36.25 1.37 15.82
N GLU A 663 36.48 2.47 16.53
CA GLU A 663 35.70 2.87 17.70
C GLU A 663 34.25 3.20 17.33
N THR A 664 34.04 3.96 16.26
CA THR A 664 32.70 4.28 15.76
C THR A 664 31.97 3.03 15.25
N ALA A 665 32.68 2.07 14.62
CA ALA A 665 32.13 0.76 14.28
C ALA A 665 31.72 -0.03 15.52
N ALA A 666 32.55 -0.06 16.57
CA ALA A 666 32.23 -0.71 17.84
C ALA A 666 31.03 -0.06 18.55
N ARG A 667 30.96 1.28 18.58
CA ARG A 667 29.80 2.02 19.11
C ARG A 667 28.52 1.69 18.33
N ARG A 668 28.58 1.63 16.99
CA ARG A 668 27.45 1.20 16.15
C ARG A 668 27.00 -0.21 16.47
N ALA A 669 27.93 -1.16 16.65
CA ALA A 669 27.60 -2.53 17.03
C ALA A 669 26.93 -2.59 18.41
N ALA A 670 27.44 -1.86 19.41
CA ALA A 670 26.86 -1.78 20.74
C ALA A 670 25.43 -1.18 20.71
N ILE A 671 25.19 -0.15 19.90
CA ILE A 671 23.85 0.45 19.72
C ILE A 671 22.90 -0.55 19.07
N LYS A 672 23.35 -1.32 18.07
CA LYS A 672 22.53 -2.38 17.45
C LYS A 672 22.11 -3.45 18.46
N VAL A 673 23.01 -3.88 19.34
CA VAL A 673 22.69 -4.83 20.42
C VAL A 673 21.69 -4.22 21.41
N ARG A 674 21.87 -2.95 21.81
CA ARG A 674 20.89 -2.25 22.66
C ARG A 674 19.53 -2.14 21.99
N LEU A 675 19.48 -1.91 20.67
CA LEU A 675 18.23 -1.84 19.91
C LEU A 675 17.49 -3.19 19.92
N THR A 676 18.19 -4.31 19.71
CA THR A 676 17.57 -5.63 19.75
C THR A 676 17.09 -5.99 21.15
N GLU A 677 17.84 -5.67 22.20
CA GLU A 677 17.40 -5.81 23.60
C GLU A 677 16.13 -4.99 23.88
N GLN A 678 16.06 -3.74 23.39
CA GLN A 678 14.88 -2.89 23.56
C GLN A 678 13.66 -3.42 22.79
N GLN A 679 13.85 -3.95 21.58
CA GLN A 679 12.79 -4.61 20.82
C GLN A 679 12.26 -5.84 21.57
N GLN A 680 13.14 -6.65 22.16
CA GLN A 680 12.72 -7.79 22.99
C GLN A 680 11.97 -7.35 24.26
N LYS A 681 12.43 -6.29 24.94
CA LYS A 681 11.72 -5.70 26.10
C LYS A 681 10.33 -5.20 25.70
N ARG A 682 10.21 -4.52 24.55
CA ARG A 682 8.92 -4.08 24.00
C ARG A 682 8.00 -5.25 23.69
N ALA A 683 8.50 -6.31 23.06
CA ALA A 683 7.72 -7.52 22.78
C ALA A 683 7.22 -8.20 24.06
N ARG A 684 8.06 -8.30 25.10
CA ARG A 684 7.66 -8.80 26.42
C ARG A 684 6.60 -7.90 27.09
N ALA A 685 6.76 -6.59 27.01
CA ALA A 685 5.79 -5.62 27.54
C ALA A 685 4.44 -5.71 26.82
N LEU A 686 4.42 -5.83 25.49
CA LEU A 686 3.19 -6.02 24.71
C LEU A 686 2.48 -7.33 25.06
N LYS A 687 3.22 -8.43 25.22
CA LYS A 687 2.66 -9.71 25.70
C LYS A 687 2.07 -9.58 27.10
N ARG A 688 2.76 -8.90 28.02
CA ARG A 688 2.24 -8.61 29.37
C ARG A 688 1.00 -7.73 29.33
N GLN A 689 0.98 -6.70 28.48
CA GLN A 689 -0.19 -5.83 28.31
C GLN A 689 -1.39 -6.60 27.75
N GLN A 690 -1.19 -7.51 26.80
CA GLN A 690 -2.23 -8.38 26.27
C GLN A 690 -2.76 -9.35 27.34
N ALA A 691 -1.88 -9.98 28.11
CA ALA A 691 -2.25 -10.86 29.22
C ALA A 691 -3.02 -10.11 30.32
N LEU A 692 -2.59 -8.89 30.68
CA LEU A 692 -3.27 -8.04 31.66
C LEU A 692 -4.63 -7.56 31.13
N ARG A 693 -4.74 -7.18 29.85
CA ARG A 693 -6.04 -6.85 29.23
C ARG A 693 -7.00 -8.03 29.28
N GLN A 694 -6.51 -9.25 29.00
CA GLN A 694 -7.32 -10.47 29.12
C GLN A 694 -7.72 -10.73 30.58
N ALA A 695 -6.82 -10.54 31.55
CA ALA A 695 -7.11 -10.69 32.97
C ALA A 695 -8.12 -9.64 33.50
N VAL A 696 -8.05 -8.40 33.02
CA VAL A 696 -9.01 -7.33 33.35
C VAL A 696 -10.38 -7.61 32.74
N LEU A 697 -10.45 -8.09 31.50
CA LEU A 697 -11.70 -8.53 30.87
C LEU A 697 -12.34 -9.70 31.63
N GLN A 698 -11.53 -10.61 32.19
CA GLN A 698 -12.01 -11.72 33.02
C GLN A 698 -12.43 -11.30 34.44
N ARG A 699 -11.94 -10.16 34.95
CA ARG A 699 -12.25 -9.61 36.28
C ARG A 699 -13.32 -8.50 36.25
N ALA A 700 -13.91 -8.23 35.09
CA ALA A 700 -14.97 -7.24 34.91
C ALA A 700 -16.20 -7.63 35.75
N GLY A 701 -16.28 -7.07 36.96
CA GLY A 701 -17.31 -7.35 37.97
C GLY A 701 -16.93 -7.03 39.42
N SER A 702 -15.66 -6.70 39.73
CA SER A 702 -15.21 -6.39 41.10
C SER A 702 -14.73 -4.94 41.28
N SER A 703 -15.07 -4.32 42.43
CA SER A 703 -14.77 -2.91 42.76
C SER A 703 -13.27 -2.61 42.91
N GLU A 704 -12.45 -3.61 43.29
CA GLU A 704 -10.99 -3.48 43.36
C GLU A 704 -10.32 -3.28 41.99
N ALA A 705 -10.95 -3.73 40.90
CA ALA A 705 -10.43 -3.56 39.54
C ALA A 705 -10.47 -2.09 39.07
N GLN A 706 -11.39 -1.27 39.62
CA GLN A 706 -11.52 0.14 39.25
C GLN A 706 -10.41 1.01 39.85
N GLN A 707 -9.97 0.72 41.08
CA GLN A 707 -8.84 1.43 41.71
C GLN A 707 -7.49 1.06 41.07
N GLN A 708 -7.30 -0.21 40.69
CA GLN A 708 -6.11 -0.62 39.93
C GLN A 708 -6.07 -0.01 38.53
N LEU A 709 -7.23 0.21 37.89
CA LEU A 709 -7.30 0.91 36.61
C LEU A 709 -6.92 2.39 36.74
N THR A 710 -7.36 3.08 37.80
CA THR A 710 -7.00 4.48 38.02
C THR A 710 -5.51 4.66 38.30
N ASP A 711 -4.90 3.77 39.08
CA ASP A 711 -3.46 3.84 39.37
C ASP A 711 -2.63 3.54 38.12
N MET A 712 -3.05 2.55 37.32
CA MET A 712 -2.43 2.26 36.02
C MET A 712 -2.60 3.40 35.01
N GLU A 713 -3.73 4.12 35.03
CA GLU A 713 -3.93 5.31 34.21
C GLU A 713 -3.02 6.46 34.62
N VAL A 714 -2.77 6.64 35.93
CA VAL A 714 -1.84 7.63 36.46
C VAL A 714 -0.40 7.26 36.07
N GLU A 715 0.00 5.99 36.19
CA GLU A 715 1.31 5.53 35.73
C GLU A 715 1.49 5.67 34.22
N LEU A 716 0.46 5.35 33.42
CA LEU A 716 0.48 5.56 31.97
C LEU A 716 0.57 7.05 31.62
N ARG A 717 -0.08 7.94 32.35
CA ARG A 717 0.06 9.39 32.19
C ARG A 717 1.47 9.85 32.55
N ASN A 718 2.07 9.31 33.61
CA ASN A 718 3.44 9.63 34.01
C ASN A 718 4.47 9.16 32.98
N ILE A 719 4.31 7.94 32.45
CA ILE A 719 5.16 7.40 31.36
C ILE A 719 4.95 8.20 30.07
N HIS A 720 3.71 8.59 29.75
CA HIS A 720 3.43 9.43 28.59
C HIS A 720 4.07 10.81 28.71
N ASN A 721 4.05 11.41 29.90
CA ASN A 721 4.69 12.69 30.16
C ASN A 721 6.23 12.58 30.11
N ALA A 722 6.82 11.51 30.66
CA ALA A 722 8.25 11.23 30.55
C ALA A 722 8.68 10.98 29.09
N ASN A 723 7.85 10.28 28.29
CA ASN A 723 8.11 10.10 26.86
C ASN A 723 7.98 11.43 26.09
N LYS A 724 7.06 12.31 26.48
CA LYS A 724 6.96 13.66 25.90
C LYS A 724 8.18 14.52 26.22
N THR A 725 8.72 14.47 27.44
CA THR A 725 9.93 15.21 27.79
C THR A 725 11.14 14.65 27.03
N ILE A 726 11.28 13.33 26.92
CA ILE A 726 12.35 12.71 26.11
C ILE A 726 12.21 13.09 24.62
N LEU A 727 11.00 13.09 24.07
CA LEU A 727 10.77 13.52 22.68
C LEU A 727 11.04 15.02 22.47
N HIS A 728 10.85 15.85 23.50
CA HIS A 728 11.23 17.25 23.47
C HIS A 728 12.76 17.43 23.49
N ASP A 729 13.47 16.70 24.34
CA ASP A 729 14.94 16.72 24.41
C ASP A 729 15.57 16.20 23.11
N VAL A 730 14.99 15.16 22.51
CA VAL A 730 15.42 14.65 21.19
C VAL A 730 15.10 15.65 20.07
N ALA A 731 13.99 16.40 20.15
CA ALA A 731 13.69 17.46 19.20
C ALA A 731 14.67 18.64 19.30
N LEU A 732 15.12 18.98 20.52
CA LEU A 732 16.17 19.97 20.75
C LEU A 732 17.52 19.52 20.17
N GLN A 733 17.94 18.28 20.45
CA GLN A 733 19.18 17.70 19.90
C GLN A 733 19.14 17.53 18.38
N ALA A 734 17.97 17.21 17.80
CA ALA A 734 17.79 17.16 16.35
C ALA A 734 17.87 18.55 15.69
N GLY A 735 17.53 19.62 16.43
CA GLY A 735 17.72 21.01 16.00
C GLY A 735 19.17 21.48 16.08
N GLU A 736 19.93 21.01 17.06
CA GLU A 736 21.36 21.33 17.24
C GLU A 736 22.27 20.60 16.23
N CYS A 737 21.85 19.44 15.71
CA CYS A 737 22.65 18.61 14.79
C CYS A 737 21.85 18.16 13.55
N PRO A 738 21.61 19.05 12.57
CA PRO A 738 20.83 18.73 11.37
C PRO A 738 21.50 17.69 10.45
N GLU A 739 22.82 17.56 10.50
CA GLU A 739 23.60 16.61 9.69
C GLU A 739 23.34 15.13 10.05
N ALA A 740 22.90 14.85 11.28
CA ALA A 740 22.70 13.49 11.77
C ALA A 740 21.37 12.84 11.31
N GLN A 741 20.53 13.55 10.53
CA GLN A 741 19.25 13.08 9.99
C GLN A 741 18.31 12.42 11.03
N ILE A 742 18.43 12.80 12.31
CA ILE A 742 17.71 12.19 13.43
C ILE A 742 16.19 12.32 13.23
N ALA A 743 15.74 13.46 12.69
CA ALA A 743 14.34 13.69 12.35
C ALA A 743 13.82 12.75 11.24
N GLY A 744 14.67 12.38 10.28
CA GLY A 744 14.31 11.45 9.20
C GLY A 744 14.17 10.01 9.70
N VAL A 745 15.15 9.53 10.48
CA VAL A 745 15.13 8.18 11.06
C VAL A 745 13.95 7.96 12.02
N LEU A 746 13.53 9.00 12.76
CA LEU A 746 12.38 8.95 13.65
C LEU A 746 11.04 8.99 12.90
N ALA A 747 10.98 9.72 11.78
CA ALA A 747 9.82 9.72 10.88
C ALA A 747 9.64 8.34 10.22
N ASP A 748 10.72 7.69 9.78
CA ASP A 748 10.70 6.33 9.22
C ASP A 748 10.23 5.28 10.24
N ALA A 749 10.48 5.52 11.54
CA ALA A 749 9.98 4.68 12.64
C ALA A 749 8.54 5.00 13.06
N GLY A 750 7.87 5.96 12.41
CA GLY A 750 6.49 6.36 12.69
C GLY A 750 6.32 7.20 13.96
N ILE A 751 7.38 7.84 14.45
CA ILE A 751 7.37 8.66 15.67
C ILE A 751 7.45 10.14 15.28
N ALA A 752 6.34 10.87 15.43
CA ALA A 752 6.30 12.29 15.16
C ALA A 752 6.94 13.09 16.31
N LEU A 753 8.04 13.79 16.02
CA LEU A 753 8.65 14.74 16.97
C LEU A 753 7.73 15.96 17.16
N PRO A 754 7.51 16.42 18.40
CA PRO A 754 6.82 17.69 18.64
C PRO A 754 7.58 18.80 17.92
N ARG A 755 6.92 19.48 16.97
CA ARG A 755 7.49 20.64 16.28
C ARG A 755 7.84 21.67 17.37
N ALA A 756 9.12 22.00 17.51
CA ALA A 756 9.58 22.97 18.51
C ALA A 756 8.77 24.27 18.34
N SER A 757 7.81 24.49 19.22
CA SER A 757 7.13 25.76 19.34
C SER A 757 8.18 26.72 19.88
N ARG A 758 8.61 27.65 19.02
CA ARG A 758 9.41 28.80 19.45
C ARG A 758 8.65 29.46 20.61
N PRO A 759 9.28 29.70 21.77
CA PRO A 759 8.62 30.42 22.84
C PRO A 759 8.31 31.84 22.35
N SER A 760 7.04 32.19 22.36
CA SER A 760 6.59 33.56 22.18
C SER A 760 6.90 34.38 23.43
N SER A 761 7.37 35.60 23.20
CA SER A 761 7.55 36.74 24.12
C SER A 761 8.86 36.78 24.92
N LEU A 762 9.65 37.83 24.67
CA LEU A 762 9.63 39.02 25.53
C LEU A 762 10.15 40.25 24.78
N ARG A 763 9.26 41.22 24.65
CA ARG A 763 9.56 42.64 24.55
C ARG A 763 10.68 42.98 25.55
N SER A 764 11.79 43.50 25.07
CA SER A 764 12.60 44.46 25.83
C SER A 764 12.98 45.58 24.88
N SER A 765 12.38 46.73 25.16
CA SER A 765 12.88 48.03 24.76
C SER A 765 14.25 48.22 25.41
N GLU A 766 15.29 48.48 24.63
CA GLU A 766 16.33 49.38 25.10
C GLU A 766 16.97 50.12 23.94
N ASN A 767 16.87 51.43 24.10
CA ASN A 767 17.27 52.48 23.22
C ASN A 767 18.74 52.79 23.54
N ARG A 768 19.64 52.86 22.56
CA ARG A 768 20.79 53.78 22.58
C ARG A 768 21.52 53.86 21.24
N ASN A 769 21.41 55.05 20.66
CA ASN A 769 22.34 55.62 19.70
C ASN A 769 23.79 55.51 20.16
N ALA A 770 24.70 55.16 19.24
CA ALA A 770 26.04 55.74 19.18
C ALA A 770 26.57 55.67 17.74
N ASN A 771 26.64 56.84 17.10
CA ASN A 771 27.52 57.11 15.97
C ASN A 771 28.98 56.89 16.39
N ALA A 772 29.78 56.20 15.57
CA ALA A 772 31.20 56.49 15.43
C ALA A 772 31.70 56.08 14.03
N ARG A 773 32.13 57.10 13.29
CA ARG A 773 32.96 57.02 12.09
C ARG A 773 34.39 56.60 12.47
N GLY A 774 35.12 56.05 11.51
CA GLY A 774 36.60 55.95 11.52
C GLY A 774 37.06 54.52 11.22
N VAL A 775 37.58 54.11 10.06
CA VAL A 775 38.68 54.62 9.19
C VAL A 775 39.67 53.45 9.03
N THR A 776 39.82 53.01 7.77
CA THR A 776 41.01 52.43 7.12
C THR A 776 41.89 51.39 7.83
N SER A 777 42.09 50.24 7.17
CA SER A 777 43.43 49.84 6.70
C SER A 777 43.36 48.68 5.71
N SER A 778 43.63 49.02 4.46
CA SER A 778 44.08 48.14 3.38
C SER A 778 45.58 47.86 3.51
N THR A 779 46.01 46.61 3.32
CA THR A 779 47.34 46.20 2.80
C THR A 779 47.22 44.74 2.32
N SER A 780 47.11 44.44 1.01
CA SER A 780 48.20 44.27 0.01
C SER A 780 49.21 43.18 0.42
N SER A 781 49.08 41.95 -0.09
CA SER A 781 49.79 41.42 -1.27
C SER A 781 51.31 41.38 -1.13
N THR A 782 51.91 40.18 -1.01
CA THR A 782 53.18 39.85 -1.67
C THR A 782 53.41 38.33 -1.73
N THR A 783 53.66 37.85 -2.94
CA THR A 783 54.30 36.56 -3.28
C THR A 783 55.67 36.86 -3.93
N PRO A 784 56.58 35.87 -4.05
CA PRO A 784 57.97 36.00 -3.60
C PRO A 784 58.97 36.11 -4.76
N PRO A 785 60.27 35.95 -4.46
CA PRO A 785 61.01 34.80 -5.01
C PRO A 785 61.39 33.74 -3.97
#